data_AF-A0A9D7E666-F1
#
_entry.id   AF-A0A9D7E666-F1
#
_cell.length_a   1.000
_cell.length_b   1.000
_cell.length_c   1.000
_cell.angle_alpha   90.00
_cell.angle_beta   90.00
_cell.angle_gamma   90.00
#
_symmetry.space_group_name_H-M   'P 1'
#
loop_
_entity.id
_entity.type
_entity.pdbx_description
1 polymer ?
#
loop_
_entity_poly.entity_id
_entity_poly.type
_entity_poly.pdbx_seq_one_letter_code
_entity_poly.pdbx_strand_id
1 'polypeptide(L)'
;MTNGERRAFTRDDLSGLFSALDDREPVVSVAALRALVRLPLAPSADRDLRPYRTAVEQYVYTWSTWLPDAAARKRIEAIVPHSLEAERGLARSIGDNTRSSIVQRFASLALRETPGPSDSMLADAQELSAEVERRGADAVPDIGEIFALYKVFLPRASAFWFRWVDKMRAEYDPAHGLPSWFSTYEGPLAVTRQLEWLASRAGLETLLRGLNDSLQHGSAGDRFAAAQLIEWARRAEGESSFPRFGGGAGPADVLAPIDPDVQYKKFSPHDLPVAQVGAPKARPRATTASGAEGERRINVWISDRADPGYRPEPGTDCVVSFRVGAQVEASLAAGDKTKVDDADIPEAGLATRWTIAPHHASLGSIEGTSIVAPNGLAVFELQIPRRGESATVSLWVTPADTDASLTILIEVGEKRWRELEVPLDGSGKARRDIAAAPLADARLATSHEWTTPWGEVWLSVIQPALALVTGNVNGERVNPGGSVDIVTDKALLNGPVDDLRKAVDDFRKAAKWTTYLNDIDEIKLLDKLAAFKPQYDWSHLDDLADDPQREAWLAASTSCELHDLAFYGRRLYDTLFPPGKPGRALLDSLMPGHRINIVWLPNSLAGWVRVPWDLLYCGDVSPGVPVDATLFWGLRHRIEYTSYEPTGEASSRLGSPLEASCTNLLFFGNSAKEPATAEAAWQRTVWQSLGAVARPVVVPQSTGAAAKQELVRALIEPERVPGPQADPVAVLYLFCHYGNDTDGKAILRFGLSSADSNDVIREPELGTAAIASRPLVFANACATSGTGVYSASKIAKSFFDRGCRAYIGSECMVPVAMASRFAMVFFHFLLREVDPSRAPISAGEALAQARLFLWCHYRNIGGLLYSYLNKYDLYLASPQELKNLRPG
;
A
#
# COMPACT_ATOMS: atom_id res chain seq x y z
N MET A 1 8.71 -16.86 22.88
CA MET A 1 9.40 -17.78 23.82
C MET A 1 10.25 -16.94 24.74
N THR A 2 10.10 -17.09 26.05
CA THR A 2 10.96 -16.46 27.06
C THR A 2 12.41 -16.95 26.89
N ASN A 3 13.41 -16.10 27.15
CA ASN A 3 14.84 -16.44 27.17
C ASN A 3 15.14 -17.52 28.24
N GLY A 4 14.71 -18.76 27.99
CA GLY A 4 15.25 -19.93 28.68
C GLY A 4 16.75 -19.97 28.42
N GLU A 5 17.53 -20.22 29.46
CA GLU A 5 18.99 -20.36 29.37
C GLU A 5 19.34 -21.32 28.22
N ARG A 6 19.87 -20.77 27.12
CA ARG A 6 20.25 -21.58 25.96
C ARG A 6 21.43 -22.46 26.36
N ARG A 7 21.30 -23.78 26.22
CA ARG A 7 22.38 -24.74 26.47
C ARG A 7 23.61 -24.39 25.62
N ALA A 8 24.78 -24.35 26.24
CA ALA A 8 26.05 -24.21 25.54
C ALA A 8 26.50 -25.56 24.96
N PHE A 9 27.03 -25.57 23.74
CA PHE A 9 27.49 -26.75 23.01
C PHE A 9 28.93 -27.11 23.39
N THR A 10 29.13 -28.39 23.69
CA THR A 10 30.45 -28.97 23.97
C THR A 10 31.22 -29.25 22.68
N ARG A 11 32.51 -29.59 22.79
CA ARG A 11 33.29 -30.04 21.63
C ARG A 11 32.66 -31.24 20.94
N ASP A 12 32.12 -32.18 21.70
CA ASP A 12 31.52 -33.41 21.18
C ASP A 12 30.22 -33.11 20.40
N ASP A 13 29.39 -32.20 20.92
CA ASP A 13 28.20 -31.70 20.22
C ASP A 13 28.55 -31.04 18.87
N LEU A 14 29.80 -30.59 18.71
CA LEU A 14 30.31 -29.85 17.55
C LEU A 14 31.37 -30.64 16.76
N SER A 15 31.48 -31.94 16.99
CA SER A 15 32.56 -32.77 16.42
C SER A 15 32.67 -32.68 14.90
N GLY A 16 31.54 -32.63 14.17
CA GLY A 16 31.53 -32.41 12.72
C GLY A 16 32.11 -31.05 12.30
N LEU A 17 31.76 -29.96 12.99
CA LEU A 17 32.31 -28.63 12.68
C LEU A 17 33.79 -28.53 13.02
N PHE A 18 34.23 -29.13 14.14
CA PHE A 18 35.66 -29.22 14.46
C PHE A 18 36.43 -30.07 13.45
N SER A 19 35.84 -31.16 12.96
CA SER A 19 36.45 -31.94 11.86
C SER A 19 36.57 -31.12 10.58
N ALA A 20 35.59 -30.27 10.27
CA ALA A 20 35.60 -29.40 9.10
C ALA A 20 36.58 -28.21 9.23
N LEU A 21 37.04 -27.87 10.44
CA LEU A 21 38.13 -26.90 10.61
C LEU A 21 39.46 -27.42 10.06
N ASP A 22 39.70 -28.73 10.15
CA ASP A 22 40.92 -29.38 9.68
C ASP A 22 40.81 -29.86 8.22
N ASP A 23 39.84 -29.33 7.46
CA ASP A 23 39.64 -29.66 6.06
C ASP A 23 40.85 -29.26 5.19
N ARG A 24 41.12 -30.06 4.16
CA ARG A 24 42.17 -29.77 3.17
C ARG A 24 41.81 -28.59 2.28
N GLU A 25 40.52 -28.32 2.08
CA GLU A 25 40.05 -27.15 1.35
C GLU A 25 39.92 -25.94 2.29
N PRO A 26 40.65 -24.83 2.09
CA PRO A 26 40.60 -23.70 3.02
C PRO A 26 39.23 -23.04 3.16
N VAL A 27 38.42 -23.03 2.09
CA VAL A 27 37.04 -22.50 2.11
C VAL A 27 36.11 -23.35 2.99
N VAL A 28 36.46 -24.64 3.12
CA VAL A 28 36.17 -25.60 4.20
C VAL A 28 36.12 -25.03 5.60
N SER A 29 37.34 -24.91 6.11
CA SER A 29 37.70 -24.43 7.42
C SER A 29 37.14 -23.04 7.70
N VAL A 30 37.14 -22.15 6.70
CA VAL A 30 36.57 -20.79 6.86
C VAL A 30 35.07 -20.84 7.10
N ALA A 31 34.31 -21.64 6.34
CA ALA A 31 32.87 -21.79 6.57
C ALA A 31 32.59 -22.45 7.94
N ALA A 32 33.35 -23.49 8.31
CA ALA A 32 33.21 -24.17 9.59
C ALA A 32 33.50 -23.24 10.78
N LEU A 33 34.56 -22.43 10.70
CA LEU A 33 34.89 -21.43 11.72
C LEU A 33 33.77 -20.39 11.87
N ARG A 34 33.24 -19.89 10.75
CA ARG A 34 32.14 -18.90 10.76
C ARG A 34 30.87 -19.45 11.40
N ALA A 35 30.57 -20.73 11.21
CA ALA A 35 29.48 -21.40 11.92
C ALA A 35 29.79 -21.47 13.42
N LEU A 36 30.95 -22.00 13.81
CA LEU A 36 31.35 -22.22 15.20
C LEU A 36 31.32 -20.95 16.06
N VAL A 37 31.80 -19.81 15.55
CA VAL A 37 31.84 -18.56 16.34
C VAL A 37 30.45 -18.01 16.68
N ARG A 38 29.39 -18.46 16.01
CA ARG A 38 28.00 -18.02 16.25
C ARG A 38 27.23 -18.92 17.21
N LEU A 39 27.79 -20.08 17.54
CA LEU A 39 27.15 -21.03 18.44
C LEU A 39 27.42 -20.64 19.89
N PRO A 40 26.47 -20.88 20.81
CA PRO A 40 26.75 -20.73 22.24
C PRO A 40 27.73 -21.84 22.65
N LEU A 41 29.03 -21.55 22.72
CA LEU A 41 30.06 -22.55 23.02
C LEU A 41 30.24 -22.74 24.53
N ALA A 42 30.40 -23.98 24.97
CA ALA A 42 30.89 -24.27 26.31
C ALA A 42 32.34 -23.76 26.44
N PRO A 43 32.82 -23.39 27.65
CA PRO A 43 34.16 -22.85 27.85
C PRO A 43 35.31 -23.76 27.35
N SER A 44 35.09 -25.07 27.29
CA SER A 44 36.03 -26.02 26.70
C SER A 44 36.10 -25.88 25.17
N ALA A 45 34.95 -25.85 24.50
CA ALA A 45 34.88 -25.68 23.05
C ALA A 45 35.40 -24.30 22.59
N ASP A 46 35.11 -23.22 23.33
CA ASP A 46 35.64 -21.88 23.02
C ASP A 46 37.18 -21.85 23.10
N ARG A 47 37.77 -22.51 24.10
CA ARG A 47 39.23 -22.62 24.25
C ARG A 47 39.88 -23.32 23.07
N ASP A 48 39.27 -24.39 22.58
CA ASP A 48 39.75 -25.16 21.44
C ASP A 48 39.66 -24.38 20.13
N LEU A 49 38.75 -23.41 20.04
CA LEU A 49 38.56 -22.59 18.84
C LEU A 49 39.59 -21.45 18.72
N ARG A 50 40.21 -21.03 19.83
CA ARG A 50 41.12 -19.86 19.88
C ARG A 50 42.24 -19.89 18.83
N PRO A 51 42.98 -21.00 18.63
CA PRO A 51 44.05 -21.04 17.63
C PRO A 51 43.56 -20.76 16.21
N TYR A 52 42.35 -21.21 15.88
CA TYR A 52 41.73 -21.02 14.56
C TYR A 52 41.23 -19.59 14.34
N ARG A 53 40.72 -18.91 15.39
CA ARG A 53 40.30 -17.50 15.30
C ARG A 53 41.46 -16.60 14.92
N THR A 54 42.61 -16.75 15.59
CA THR A 54 43.82 -15.95 15.31
C THR A 54 44.35 -16.16 13.90
N ALA A 55 44.23 -17.37 13.34
CA ALA A 55 44.65 -17.66 11.97
C ALA A 55 43.75 -17.00 10.91
N VAL A 56 42.48 -16.73 11.23
CA VAL A 56 41.50 -16.15 10.29
C VAL A 56 41.31 -14.65 10.48
N GLU A 57 41.50 -14.10 11.68
CA GLU A 57 41.50 -12.65 11.95
C GLU A 57 42.55 -11.87 11.14
N GLN A 58 43.59 -12.55 10.63
CA GLN A 58 44.59 -11.96 9.73
C GLN A 58 44.08 -11.67 8.32
N TYR A 59 42.99 -12.29 7.91
CA TYR A 59 42.33 -12.04 6.64
C TYR A 59 41.15 -11.12 6.94
N VAL A 60 41.23 -9.86 6.51
CA VAL A 60 40.25 -8.80 6.78
C VAL A 60 38.83 -9.23 6.36
N TYR A 61 38.13 -9.91 7.25
CA TYR A 61 36.75 -10.35 7.09
C TYR A 61 35.92 -9.57 8.09
N THR A 62 35.02 -8.72 7.60
CA THR A 62 33.94 -8.26 8.47
C THR A 62 32.97 -9.43 8.61
N TRP A 63 32.81 -9.90 9.85
CA TRP A 63 32.08 -11.14 10.17
C TRP A 63 30.65 -11.17 9.60
N SER A 64 30.07 -10.00 9.34
CA SER A 64 28.78 -9.80 8.71
C SER A 64 28.74 -10.26 7.25
N THR A 65 29.84 -10.13 6.49
CA THR A 65 29.87 -10.30 5.02
C THR A 65 31.17 -10.99 4.59
N TRP A 66 31.19 -12.32 4.57
CA TRP A 66 32.34 -12.99 3.97
C TRP A 66 32.36 -12.72 2.46
N LEU A 67 33.38 -11.97 2.03
CA LEU A 67 33.65 -11.70 0.63
C LEU A 67 34.89 -12.48 0.24
N PRO A 68 34.75 -13.74 -0.21
CA PRO A 68 35.90 -14.51 -0.65
C PRO A 68 36.63 -13.74 -1.75
N ASP A 69 37.96 -13.74 -1.68
CA ASP A 69 38.80 -13.26 -2.78
C ASP A 69 38.59 -14.15 -4.04
N ALA A 70 39.16 -13.73 -5.16
CA ALA A 70 39.00 -14.46 -6.42
C ALA A 70 39.48 -15.92 -6.34
N ALA A 71 40.51 -16.22 -5.53
CA ALA A 71 41.03 -17.58 -5.38
C ALA A 71 40.08 -18.45 -4.55
N ALA A 72 39.52 -17.92 -3.47
CA ALA A 72 38.51 -18.56 -2.65
C ALA A 72 37.22 -18.78 -3.45
N ARG A 73 36.77 -17.82 -4.26
CA ARG A 73 35.59 -17.99 -5.14
C ARG A 73 35.78 -19.13 -6.13
N LYS A 74 36.92 -19.18 -6.81
CA LYS A 74 37.24 -20.28 -7.74
C LYS A 74 37.25 -21.64 -7.05
N ARG A 75 37.69 -21.71 -5.79
CA ARG A 75 37.62 -22.94 -4.98
C ARG A 75 36.19 -23.30 -4.62
N ILE A 76 35.35 -22.32 -4.25
CA ILE A 76 33.92 -22.54 -3.98
C ILE A 76 33.22 -23.08 -5.22
N GLU A 77 33.43 -22.46 -6.39
CA GLU A 77 32.90 -22.92 -7.68
C GLU A 77 33.37 -24.36 -8.02
N ALA A 78 34.59 -24.73 -7.63
CA ALA A 78 35.12 -26.07 -7.86
C ALA A 78 34.49 -27.14 -6.96
N ILE A 79 34.18 -26.81 -5.70
CA ILE A 79 33.58 -27.77 -4.75
C ILE A 79 32.05 -27.73 -4.77
N VAL A 80 31.43 -26.70 -5.34
CA VAL A 80 29.97 -26.53 -5.50
C VAL A 80 29.65 -26.42 -7.01
N PRO A 81 29.68 -27.53 -7.76
CA PRO A 81 29.59 -27.49 -9.22
C PRO A 81 28.22 -27.00 -9.73
N HIS A 82 28.24 -26.20 -10.81
CA HIS A 82 27.08 -25.49 -11.36
C HIS A 82 26.39 -26.19 -12.56
N SER A 83 26.27 -27.51 -12.56
CA SER A 83 25.51 -28.16 -13.64
C SER A 83 24.00 -28.07 -13.36
N LEU A 84 23.29 -27.28 -14.16
CA LEU A 84 21.83 -27.15 -14.07
C LEU A 84 21.13 -28.52 -14.21
N GLU A 85 21.69 -29.42 -14.99
CA GLU A 85 21.17 -30.79 -15.14
C GLU A 85 21.31 -31.59 -13.83
N ALA A 86 22.46 -31.47 -13.16
CA ALA A 86 22.67 -32.11 -11.87
C ALA A 86 21.76 -31.53 -10.77
N GLU A 87 21.59 -30.20 -10.75
CA GLU A 87 20.66 -29.52 -9.84
C GLU A 87 19.22 -30.02 -10.05
N ARG A 88 18.76 -30.07 -11.32
CA ARG A 88 17.42 -30.56 -11.67
C ARG A 88 17.25 -32.05 -11.43
N GLY A 89 18.31 -32.84 -11.62
CA GLY A 89 18.32 -34.26 -11.28
C GLY A 89 18.13 -34.48 -9.79
N LEU A 90 18.88 -33.73 -8.96
CA LEU A 90 18.75 -33.78 -7.51
C LEU A 90 17.38 -33.28 -7.04
N ALA A 91 16.88 -32.17 -7.59
CA ALA A 91 15.55 -31.65 -7.27
C ALA A 91 14.42 -32.64 -7.59
N ARG A 92 14.47 -33.31 -8.75
CA ARG A 92 13.52 -34.39 -9.09
C ARG A 92 13.60 -35.52 -8.07
N SER A 93 14.80 -36.01 -7.79
CA SER A 93 15.02 -37.08 -6.82
C SER A 93 14.47 -36.72 -5.43
N ILE A 94 14.66 -35.48 -4.96
CA ILE A 94 14.10 -35.02 -3.69
C ILE A 94 12.58 -34.95 -3.75
N GLY A 95 12.02 -34.31 -4.79
CA GLY A 95 10.58 -34.14 -4.96
C GLY A 95 9.81 -35.46 -5.08
N ASP A 96 10.42 -36.48 -5.68
CA ASP A 96 9.82 -37.81 -5.87
C ASP A 96 9.86 -38.68 -4.60
N ASN A 97 10.85 -38.45 -3.72
CA ASN A 97 11.08 -39.29 -2.54
C ASN A 97 10.61 -38.68 -1.21
N THR A 98 10.41 -37.35 -1.15
CA THR A 98 9.97 -36.68 0.06
C THR A 98 8.51 -36.97 0.38
N ARG A 99 8.18 -37.03 1.68
CA ARG A 99 6.79 -37.05 2.17
C ARG A 99 6.30 -35.65 2.57
N SER A 100 7.17 -34.66 2.60
CA SER A 100 6.85 -33.29 2.98
C SER A 100 6.35 -32.51 1.77
N SER A 101 5.10 -32.08 1.81
CA SER A 101 4.51 -31.24 0.75
C SER A 101 5.26 -29.92 0.58
N ILE A 102 5.81 -29.36 1.66
CA ILE A 102 6.62 -28.14 1.63
C ILE A 102 7.92 -28.38 0.86
N VAL A 103 8.62 -29.49 1.14
CA VAL A 103 9.86 -29.87 0.45
C VAL A 103 9.59 -30.16 -1.03
N GLN A 104 8.49 -30.85 -1.34
CA GLN A 104 8.08 -31.12 -2.71
C GLN A 104 7.82 -29.82 -3.49
N ARG A 105 7.15 -28.84 -2.87
CA ARG A 105 6.91 -27.53 -3.50
C ARG A 105 8.22 -26.75 -3.69
N PHE A 106 9.15 -26.74 -2.72
CA PHE A 106 10.48 -26.14 -2.91
C PHE A 106 11.28 -26.84 -4.01
N ALA A 107 11.23 -28.17 -4.10
CA ALA A 107 11.87 -28.92 -5.18
C ALA A 107 11.32 -28.50 -6.56
N SER A 108 10.00 -28.29 -6.66
CA SER A 108 9.36 -27.85 -7.90
C SER A 108 9.87 -26.50 -8.39
N LEU A 109 10.28 -25.59 -7.49
CA LEU A 109 10.86 -24.29 -7.87
C LEU A 109 12.17 -24.44 -8.63
N ALA A 110 12.98 -25.46 -8.30
CA ALA A 110 14.24 -25.73 -8.99
C ALA A 110 14.05 -26.35 -10.39
N LEU A 111 12.88 -26.97 -10.64
CA LEU A 111 12.57 -27.64 -11.90
C LEU A 111 11.98 -26.72 -12.95
N ARG A 112 11.56 -25.51 -12.58
CA ARG A 112 11.00 -24.55 -13.52
C ARG A 112 12.02 -24.16 -14.58
N GLU A 113 11.58 -24.19 -15.84
CA GLU A 113 12.27 -23.49 -16.90
C GLU A 113 11.91 -22.02 -16.78
N THR A 114 12.86 -21.18 -16.38
CA THR A 114 12.65 -19.72 -16.31
C THR A 114 13.24 -19.07 -17.55
N PRO A 115 12.43 -18.74 -18.57
CA PRO A 115 12.83 -17.81 -19.61
C PRO A 115 12.65 -16.37 -19.07
N GLY A 116 13.63 -15.87 -18.32
CA GLY A 116 13.67 -14.46 -17.87
C GLY A 116 13.89 -14.23 -16.36
N PRO A 117 14.06 -12.95 -15.94
CA PRO A 117 14.28 -12.57 -14.55
C PRO A 117 13.12 -13.04 -13.63
N SER A 118 13.48 -13.57 -12.46
CA SER A 118 12.76 -14.65 -11.76
C SER A 118 11.84 -14.20 -10.62
N ASP A 119 11.05 -13.14 -10.82
CA ASP A 119 10.16 -12.59 -9.78
C ASP A 119 9.12 -13.61 -9.26
N SER A 120 8.73 -14.59 -10.08
CA SER A 120 7.78 -15.66 -9.68
C SER A 120 8.35 -16.66 -8.68
N MET A 121 9.67 -16.91 -8.70
CA MET A 121 10.28 -17.89 -7.81
C MET A 121 10.40 -17.35 -6.37
N LEU A 122 10.61 -16.04 -6.22
CA LEU A 122 10.64 -15.37 -4.92
C LEU A 122 9.25 -15.39 -4.26
N ALA A 123 8.21 -15.00 -5.00
CA ALA A 123 6.85 -14.95 -4.49
C ALA A 123 6.40 -16.33 -3.98
N ASP A 124 6.67 -17.37 -4.74
CA ASP A 124 6.28 -18.73 -4.38
C ASP A 124 7.09 -19.25 -3.18
N ALA A 125 8.38 -18.94 -3.10
CA ALA A 125 9.20 -19.29 -1.94
C ALA A 125 8.70 -18.60 -0.65
N GLN A 126 8.21 -17.36 -0.76
CA GLN A 126 7.60 -16.64 0.37
C GLN A 126 6.25 -17.21 0.77
N GLU A 127 5.42 -17.60 -0.20
CA GLU A 127 4.15 -18.26 0.07
C GLU A 127 4.36 -19.57 0.86
N LEU A 128 5.40 -20.33 0.49
CA LEU A 128 5.80 -21.55 1.21
C LEU A 128 6.25 -21.26 2.64
N SER A 129 7.09 -20.25 2.85
CA SER A 129 7.51 -19.88 4.20
C SER A 129 6.38 -19.29 5.05
N ALA A 130 5.43 -18.58 4.43
CA ALA A 130 4.22 -18.13 5.11
C ALA A 130 3.35 -19.30 5.54
N GLU A 131 3.29 -20.38 4.76
CA GLU A 131 2.62 -21.61 5.14
C GLU A 131 3.27 -22.27 6.36
N VAL A 132 4.60 -22.35 6.40
CA VAL A 132 5.36 -22.84 7.57
C VAL A 132 5.07 -21.96 8.79
N GLU A 133 5.12 -20.63 8.65
CA GLU A 133 4.83 -19.67 9.72
C GLU A 133 3.42 -19.90 10.28
N ARG A 134 2.41 -20.08 9.43
CA ARG A 134 1.02 -20.37 9.84
C ARG A 134 0.88 -21.69 10.59
N ARG A 135 1.64 -22.72 10.21
CA ARG A 135 1.65 -24.02 10.87
C ARG A 135 2.38 -23.99 12.22
N GLY A 136 3.19 -22.98 12.49
CA GLY A 136 3.82 -22.75 13.80
C GLY A 136 4.68 -23.93 14.25
N ALA A 137 4.47 -24.41 15.48
CA ALA A 137 5.26 -25.47 16.08
C ALA A 137 5.10 -26.84 15.39
N ASP A 138 4.01 -27.04 14.64
CA ASP A 138 3.73 -28.30 13.93
C ASP A 138 4.55 -28.43 12.63
N ALA A 139 5.26 -27.39 12.22
CA ALA A 139 6.09 -27.35 11.02
C ALA A 139 7.57 -27.59 11.32
N VAL A 140 7.91 -28.60 12.11
CA VAL A 140 9.32 -28.98 12.34
C VAL A 140 9.87 -29.58 11.03
N PRO A 141 10.86 -28.94 10.37
CA PRO A 141 11.35 -29.43 9.09
C PRO A 141 12.34 -30.59 9.28
N ASP A 142 12.35 -31.53 8.34
CA ASP A 142 13.40 -32.54 8.23
C ASP A 142 14.69 -31.89 7.73
N ILE A 143 15.72 -31.83 8.59
CA ILE A 143 16.99 -31.18 8.28
C ILE A 143 17.72 -31.85 7.11
N GLY A 144 17.59 -33.17 6.94
CA GLY A 144 18.19 -33.89 5.82
C GLY A 144 17.57 -33.47 4.49
N GLU A 145 16.24 -33.38 4.43
CA GLU A 145 15.52 -32.92 3.23
C GLU A 145 15.79 -31.43 2.92
N ILE A 146 15.78 -30.57 3.93
CA ILE A 146 16.11 -29.14 3.77
C ILE A 146 17.54 -28.96 3.30
N PHE A 147 18.49 -29.72 3.84
CA PHE A 147 19.88 -29.69 3.40
C PHE A 147 20.04 -30.15 1.95
N ALA A 148 19.35 -31.22 1.56
CA ALA A 148 19.35 -31.70 0.18
C ALA A 148 18.83 -30.63 -0.78
N LEU A 149 17.73 -29.93 -0.44
CA LEU A 149 17.22 -28.79 -1.20
C LEU A 149 18.18 -27.60 -1.20
N TYR A 150 18.79 -27.27 -0.07
CA TYR A 150 19.76 -26.18 0.03
C TYR A 150 20.89 -26.36 -0.98
N LYS A 151 21.41 -27.58 -1.12
CA LYS A 151 22.43 -27.92 -2.11
C LYS A 151 22.00 -27.73 -3.56
N VAL A 152 20.71 -27.87 -3.88
CA VAL A 152 20.18 -27.62 -5.24
C VAL A 152 20.33 -26.14 -5.61
N PHE A 153 20.07 -25.23 -4.67
CA PHE A 153 20.07 -23.78 -4.95
C PHE A 153 21.40 -23.09 -4.66
N LEU A 154 22.25 -23.68 -3.79
CA LEU A 154 23.51 -23.11 -3.34
C LEU A 154 24.47 -22.70 -4.49
N PRO A 155 24.65 -23.48 -5.58
CA PRO A 155 25.53 -23.06 -6.67
C PRO A 155 25.04 -21.73 -7.28
N ARG A 156 23.78 -21.67 -7.74
CA ARG A 156 23.22 -20.44 -8.35
C ARG A 156 23.19 -19.26 -7.38
N ALA A 157 22.82 -19.51 -6.12
CA ALA A 157 22.85 -18.49 -5.08
C ALA A 157 24.26 -17.92 -4.86
N SER A 158 25.29 -18.77 -4.81
CA SER A 158 26.68 -18.36 -4.61
C SER A 158 27.23 -17.58 -5.81
N ALA A 159 26.99 -18.09 -7.03
CA ALA A 159 27.43 -17.41 -8.26
C ALA A 159 26.79 -16.03 -8.39
N PHE A 160 25.51 -15.92 -8.06
CA PHE A 160 24.84 -14.63 -8.01
C PHE A 160 25.43 -13.72 -6.94
N TRP A 161 25.56 -14.21 -5.71
CA TRP A 161 26.13 -13.46 -4.60
C TRP A 161 27.46 -12.82 -4.98
N PHE A 162 28.37 -13.58 -5.61
CA PHE A 162 29.66 -13.06 -6.05
C PHE A 162 29.53 -11.98 -7.12
N ARG A 163 28.71 -12.20 -8.16
CA ARG A 163 28.47 -11.17 -9.20
C ARG A 163 27.87 -9.90 -8.62
N TRP A 164 26.91 -10.03 -7.72
CA TRP A 164 26.27 -8.88 -7.09
C TRP A 164 27.25 -8.11 -6.21
N VAL A 165 28.05 -8.80 -5.39
CA VAL A 165 29.11 -8.16 -4.59
C VAL A 165 30.06 -7.39 -5.51
N ASP A 166 30.47 -7.98 -6.62
CA ASP A 166 31.38 -7.31 -7.56
C ASP A 166 30.75 -6.06 -8.18
N LYS A 167 29.47 -6.13 -8.52
CA LYS A 167 28.71 -4.97 -8.98
C LYS A 167 28.64 -3.89 -7.89
N MET A 168 28.31 -4.28 -6.66
CA MET A 168 28.14 -3.34 -5.55
C MET A 168 29.46 -2.76 -5.05
N ARG A 169 30.61 -3.41 -5.25
CA ARG A 169 31.93 -2.85 -4.89
C ARG A 169 32.23 -1.53 -5.60
N ALA A 170 31.56 -1.24 -6.71
CA ALA A 170 31.66 0.05 -7.39
C ALA A 170 30.82 1.15 -6.71
N GLU A 171 29.84 0.77 -5.88
CA GLU A 171 28.82 1.65 -5.29
C GLU A 171 28.91 1.73 -3.75
N TYR A 172 29.43 0.69 -3.09
CA TYR A 172 29.53 0.54 -1.63
C TYR A 172 30.80 -0.25 -1.24
N ASP A 173 31.31 -0.02 -0.04
CA ASP A 173 32.30 -0.91 0.58
C ASP A 173 31.56 -1.99 1.41
N PRO A 174 31.37 -3.19 0.86
CA PRO A 174 30.67 -4.26 1.56
C PRO A 174 31.35 -4.68 2.87
N ALA A 175 32.63 -4.35 3.09
CA ALA A 175 33.26 -4.53 4.39
C ALA A 175 32.54 -3.76 5.50
N HIS A 176 32.02 -2.56 5.22
CA HIS A 176 31.36 -1.70 6.22
C HIS A 176 29.87 -2.02 6.43
N GLY A 177 29.33 -2.97 5.68
CA GLY A 177 27.93 -3.37 5.74
C GLY A 177 27.33 -3.52 4.34
N LEU A 178 26.31 -4.37 4.22
CA LEU A 178 25.56 -4.52 2.97
C LEU A 178 24.32 -3.63 3.02
N PRO A 179 23.84 -3.13 1.87
CA PRO A 179 22.52 -2.52 1.80
C PRO A 179 21.46 -3.48 2.35
N SER A 180 20.47 -2.92 3.05
CA SER A 180 19.31 -3.65 3.56
C SER A 180 18.39 -4.18 2.46
N TRP A 181 18.66 -3.82 1.20
CA TRP A 181 17.91 -4.21 0.03
C TRP A 181 18.80 -4.98 -0.96
N PHE A 182 18.19 -5.95 -1.65
CA PHE A 182 18.79 -6.71 -2.74
C PHE A 182 17.83 -6.75 -3.94
N SER A 183 18.36 -7.00 -5.14
CA SER A 183 17.57 -7.14 -6.37
C SER A 183 16.50 -8.25 -6.21
N THR A 184 15.24 -7.95 -6.54
CA THR A 184 14.09 -8.87 -6.44
C THR A 184 14.07 -9.95 -7.53
N TYR A 185 14.80 -9.74 -8.63
CA TYR A 185 14.78 -10.59 -9.83
C TYR A 185 15.44 -11.97 -9.67
N GLU A 186 15.81 -12.39 -8.45
CA GLU A 186 16.88 -13.36 -8.18
C GLU A 186 16.42 -14.47 -7.22
N GLY A 187 15.49 -15.30 -7.71
CA GLY A 187 14.83 -16.39 -7.03
C GLY A 187 15.74 -17.36 -6.26
N PRO A 188 16.87 -17.86 -6.82
CA PRO A 188 17.66 -18.89 -6.13
C PRO A 188 18.26 -18.46 -4.78
N LEU A 189 18.80 -17.23 -4.68
CA LEU A 189 19.33 -16.73 -3.41
C LEU A 189 18.21 -16.48 -2.40
N ALA A 190 17.07 -15.98 -2.86
CA ALA A 190 15.91 -15.81 -1.99
C ALA A 190 15.40 -17.16 -1.47
N VAL A 191 15.34 -18.18 -2.32
CA VAL A 191 14.99 -19.55 -1.91
C VAL A 191 15.97 -20.08 -0.88
N THR A 192 17.29 -19.89 -1.05
CA THR A 192 18.25 -20.29 -0.01
C THR A 192 18.01 -19.56 1.32
N ARG A 193 17.62 -18.27 1.31
CA ARG A 193 17.25 -17.55 2.55
C ARG A 193 16.01 -18.14 3.22
N GLN A 194 15.02 -18.55 2.43
CA GLN A 194 13.84 -19.23 2.97
C GLN A 194 14.22 -20.58 3.59
N LEU A 195 15.08 -21.36 2.93
CA LEU A 195 15.55 -22.65 3.44
C LEU A 195 16.40 -22.50 4.71
N GLU A 196 17.24 -21.47 4.80
CA GLU A 196 18.02 -21.13 5.99
C GLU A 196 17.12 -20.75 7.18
N TRP A 197 16.11 -19.91 6.92
CA TRP A 197 15.09 -19.59 7.92
C TRP A 197 14.30 -20.82 8.35
N LEU A 198 13.89 -21.67 7.40
CA LEU A 198 13.18 -22.91 7.69
C LEU A 198 14.03 -23.85 8.55
N ALA A 199 15.29 -24.09 8.19
CA ALA A 199 16.23 -24.89 8.95
C ALA A 199 16.37 -24.40 10.40
N SER A 200 16.33 -23.08 10.64
CA SER A 200 16.40 -22.52 11.99
C SER A 200 15.21 -22.91 12.89
N ARG A 201 14.06 -23.28 12.32
CA ARG A 201 12.86 -23.68 13.06
C ARG A 201 12.99 -25.06 13.72
N ALA A 202 13.88 -25.92 13.23
CA ALA A 202 14.13 -27.23 13.85
C ALA A 202 14.85 -27.14 15.22
N GLY A 203 15.41 -25.97 15.54
CA GLY A 203 16.29 -25.79 16.68
C GLY A 203 17.73 -26.22 16.38
N LEU A 204 18.67 -25.54 17.02
CA LEU A 204 20.10 -25.68 16.72
C LEU A 204 20.67 -27.07 17.03
N GLU A 205 20.18 -27.75 18.07
CA GLU A 205 20.59 -29.12 18.41
C GLU A 205 20.20 -30.11 17.30
N THR A 206 18.96 -30.02 16.81
CA THR A 206 18.44 -30.84 15.70
C THR A 206 19.23 -30.58 14.42
N LEU A 207 19.52 -29.30 14.14
CA LEU A 207 20.31 -28.89 12.98
C LEU A 207 21.73 -29.45 13.01
N LEU A 208 22.45 -29.31 14.13
CA LEU A 208 23.81 -29.82 14.28
C LEU A 208 23.86 -31.34 14.16
N ARG A 209 22.93 -32.05 14.82
CA ARG A 209 22.83 -33.50 14.73
C ARG A 209 22.53 -33.97 13.30
N GLY A 210 21.57 -33.32 12.63
CA GLY A 210 21.16 -33.67 11.27
C GLY A 210 22.23 -33.42 10.20
N LEU A 211 23.16 -32.51 10.45
CA LEU A 211 24.24 -32.16 9.52
C LEU A 211 25.60 -32.79 9.88
N ASN A 212 25.72 -33.48 11.01
CA ASN A 212 27.01 -34.00 11.49
C ASN A 212 27.66 -34.96 10.49
N ASP A 213 26.88 -35.89 9.92
CA ASP A 213 27.41 -36.85 8.94
C ASP A 213 27.89 -36.15 7.65
N SER A 214 27.17 -35.10 7.23
CA SER A 214 27.56 -34.30 6.07
C SER A 214 28.86 -33.52 6.33
N LEU A 215 29.08 -33.06 7.56
CA LEU A 215 30.30 -32.38 8.00
C LEU A 215 31.51 -33.33 8.14
N GLN A 216 31.30 -34.62 8.44
CA GLN A 216 32.39 -35.58 8.64
C GLN A 216 32.71 -36.43 7.40
N HIS A 217 31.69 -36.83 6.65
CA HIS A 217 31.78 -37.85 5.60
C HIS A 217 31.31 -37.39 4.21
N GLY A 218 30.81 -36.15 4.08
CA GLY A 218 30.39 -35.58 2.80
C GLY A 218 31.56 -35.18 1.89
N SER A 219 31.24 -34.80 0.64
CA SER A 219 32.21 -34.14 -0.24
C SER A 219 32.64 -32.78 0.35
N ALA A 220 33.72 -32.17 -0.16
CA ALA A 220 34.09 -30.81 0.25
C ALA A 220 32.92 -29.82 0.02
N GLY A 221 32.14 -30.02 -1.04
CA GLY A 221 30.91 -29.26 -1.30
C GLY A 221 29.83 -29.46 -0.23
N ASP A 222 29.60 -30.70 0.22
CA ASP A 222 28.63 -30.98 1.28
C ASP A 222 29.07 -30.37 2.61
N ARG A 223 30.35 -30.50 2.97
CA ARG A 223 30.89 -29.92 4.21
C ARG A 223 30.79 -28.39 4.19
N PHE A 224 31.11 -27.76 3.05
CA PHE A 224 30.92 -26.33 2.83
C PHE A 224 29.45 -25.91 2.99
N ALA A 225 28.54 -26.61 2.30
CA ALA A 225 27.11 -26.32 2.32
C ALA A 225 26.52 -26.48 3.73
N ALA A 226 26.92 -27.53 4.45
CA ALA A 226 26.44 -27.81 5.81
C ALA A 226 26.90 -26.72 6.78
N ALA A 227 28.18 -26.32 6.70
CA ALA A 227 28.70 -25.22 7.50
C ALA A 227 27.99 -23.88 7.20
N GLN A 228 27.75 -23.57 5.92
CA GLN A 228 26.98 -22.38 5.53
C GLN A 228 25.55 -22.41 6.08
N LEU A 229 24.84 -23.54 5.94
CA LEU A 229 23.47 -23.67 6.43
C LEU A 229 23.38 -23.49 7.95
N ILE A 230 24.33 -24.04 8.71
CA ILE A 230 24.41 -23.85 10.17
C ILE A 230 24.60 -22.38 10.53
N GLU A 231 25.53 -21.71 9.86
CA GLU A 231 25.80 -20.29 10.09
C GLU A 231 24.54 -19.44 9.87
N TRP A 232 23.86 -19.63 8.74
CA TRP A 232 22.70 -18.82 8.36
C TRP A 232 21.44 -19.15 9.15
N ALA A 233 21.17 -20.43 9.42
CA ALA A 233 20.08 -20.82 10.30
C ALA A 233 20.27 -20.24 11.71
N ARG A 234 21.50 -20.20 12.21
CA ARG A 234 21.81 -19.56 13.49
C ARG A 234 21.50 -18.06 13.49
N ARG A 235 21.74 -17.36 12.38
CA ARG A 235 21.36 -15.95 12.19
C ARG A 235 19.84 -15.78 12.17
N ALA A 236 19.13 -16.68 11.50
CA ALA A 236 17.68 -16.63 11.38
C ALA A 236 16.91 -17.08 12.64
N GLU A 237 17.56 -17.75 13.60
CA GLU A 237 16.90 -18.28 14.80
C GLU A 237 16.15 -17.21 15.61
N GLY A 238 16.68 -15.98 15.66
CA GLY A 238 16.03 -14.85 16.37
C GLY A 238 14.86 -14.21 15.62
N GLU A 239 14.73 -14.50 14.32
CA GLU A 239 13.71 -13.89 13.48
C GLU A 239 12.37 -14.60 13.65
N SER A 240 11.37 -13.86 14.11
CA SER A 240 10.00 -14.39 14.31
C SER A 240 9.26 -14.63 12.99
N SER A 241 9.67 -13.96 11.92
CA SER A 241 9.06 -14.06 10.59
C SER A 241 10.08 -14.47 9.54
N PHE A 242 9.60 -15.10 8.47
CA PHE A 242 10.45 -15.47 7.33
C PHE A 242 10.91 -14.22 6.55
N PRO A 243 12.03 -14.29 5.80
CA PRO A 243 12.50 -13.17 5.00
C PRO A 243 11.44 -12.74 3.96
N ARG A 244 10.90 -11.52 4.07
CA ARG A 244 9.97 -10.93 3.10
C ARG A 244 10.72 -10.00 2.13
N PHE A 245 10.22 -9.91 0.89
CA PHE A 245 10.68 -9.15 -0.30
C PHE A 245 12.08 -8.51 -0.23
N GLY A 246 13.01 -8.94 -1.09
CA GLY A 246 14.30 -8.25 -1.24
C GLY A 246 15.16 -8.20 0.03
N GLY A 247 14.93 -9.13 0.96
CA GLY A 247 15.65 -9.22 2.24
C GLY A 247 17.15 -9.30 2.02
N GLY A 248 17.81 -8.14 2.09
CA GLY A 248 19.26 -7.98 1.97
C GLY A 248 20.01 -8.76 3.04
N ALA A 249 21.30 -8.97 2.83
CA ALA A 249 22.33 -9.49 3.77
C ALA A 249 22.05 -10.75 4.63
N GLY A 250 20.81 -11.27 4.68
CA GLY A 250 20.27 -12.04 5.80
C GLY A 250 20.14 -11.21 7.10
N PRO A 251 19.70 -11.85 8.21
CA PRO A 251 19.57 -11.21 9.51
C PRO A 251 20.90 -10.57 9.95
N ALA A 252 20.81 -9.48 10.73
CA ALA A 252 21.97 -8.82 11.32
C ALA A 252 22.81 -9.83 12.12
N ASP A 253 24.12 -9.57 12.26
CA ASP A 253 25.00 -10.51 12.94
C ASP A 253 24.53 -10.74 14.39
N VAL A 254 24.44 -12.00 14.80
CA VAL A 254 23.99 -12.40 16.16
C VAL A 254 25.12 -12.24 17.18
N LEU A 255 26.32 -11.91 16.71
CA LEU A 255 27.43 -11.53 17.58
C LEU A 255 27.07 -10.19 18.23
N ALA A 256 26.87 -10.19 19.55
CA ALA A 256 26.88 -8.95 20.30
C ALA A 256 28.15 -8.17 19.94
N PRO A 257 28.10 -6.85 19.71
CA PRO A 257 29.30 -6.07 19.46
C PRO A 257 30.31 -6.42 20.56
N ILE A 258 31.51 -6.84 20.15
CA ILE A 258 32.60 -7.07 21.09
C ILE A 258 32.84 -5.71 21.74
N ASP A 259 32.36 -5.56 22.98
CA ASP A 259 32.55 -4.35 23.76
C ASP A 259 34.06 -4.15 23.94
N PRO A 260 34.64 -3.09 23.36
CA PRO A 260 36.08 -2.89 23.36
C PRO A 260 36.65 -2.67 24.78
N ASP A 261 35.82 -2.46 25.81
CA ASP A 261 36.24 -1.99 27.13
C ASP A 261 35.69 -2.79 28.33
N VAL A 262 35.38 -4.08 28.19
CA VAL A 262 34.95 -4.89 29.36
C VAL A 262 36.11 -5.14 30.36
N GLN A 263 36.21 -4.28 31.38
CA GLN A 263 36.58 -4.67 32.75
C GLN A 263 35.34 -4.62 33.66
N TYR A 264 35.04 -5.76 34.29
CA TYR A 264 33.88 -5.95 35.17
C TYR A 264 34.02 -5.32 36.58
N LYS A 265 32.94 -4.66 37.05
CA LYS A 265 32.29 -4.76 38.40
C LYS A 265 31.28 -3.60 38.55
N LYS A 266 30.13 -3.66 39.22
CA LYS A 266 29.29 -4.66 39.92
C LYS A 266 28.10 -3.83 40.45
N PHE A 267 26.84 -4.24 40.37
CA PHE A 267 25.84 -3.95 41.42
C PHE A 267 24.70 -4.98 41.44
N SER A 268 24.14 -5.15 42.64
CA SER A 268 23.39 -6.31 43.18
C SER A 268 21.90 -5.95 43.40
N PRO A 269 21.03 -6.89 43.85
CA PRO A 269 19.69 -7.06 43.32
C PRO A 269 18.64 -6.74 44.41
N HIS A 270 18.35 -5.47 44.66
CA HIS A 270 17.37 -5.10 45.69
C HIS A 270 16.31 -4.07 45.33
N ASP A 271 16.27 -3.55 44.10
CA ASP A 271 15.22 -2.60 43.73
C ASP A 271 14.13 -3.31 42.92
N LEU A 272 13.18 -3.90 43.66
CA LEU A 272 11.72 -3.61 43.57
C LEU A 272 10.87 -4.82 43.98
N PRO A 273 9.95 -4.64 44.95
CA PRO A 273 8.78 -5.50 45.07
C PRO A 273 7.44 -4.77 44.98
N VAL A 274 6.57 -5.36 44.14
CA VAL A 274 5.21 -5.85 44.45
C VAL A 274 3.99 -4.88 44.43
N ALA A 275 2.93 -5.45 43.84
CA ALA A 275 1.57 -4.96 43.59
C ALA A 275 0.67 -4.80 44.83
N GLN A 276 -0.48 -4.10 44.67
CA GLN A 276 -1.77 -4.57 45.21
C GLN A 276 -3.04 -3.93 44.59
N VAL A 277 -4.08 -4.78 44.56
CA VAL A 277 -5.51 -4.71 44.19
C VAL A 277 -6.30 -3.79 45.17
N GLY A 278 -7.50 -3.19 44.95
CA GLY A 278 -8.55 -3.17 43.92
C GLY A 278 -9.87 -2.51 44.44
N ALA A 279 -10.99 -2.74 43.73
CA ALA A 279 -12.43 -2.53 44.04
C ALA A 279 -13.12 -1.20 43.62
N PRO A 280 -14.47 -1.15 43.47
CA PRO A 280 -15.36 -2.02 42.67
C PRO A 280 -16.32 -1.24 41.72
N LYS A 281 -16.82 -1.93 40.67
CA LYS A 281 -17.77 -1.42 39.67
C LYS A 281 -19.24 -1.51 40.14
N ALA A 282 -20.01 -0.45 39.89
CA ALA A 282 -21.47 -0.45 40.03
C ALA A 282 -22.16 -0.91 38.73
N ARG A 283 -23.17 -1.78 38.86
CA ARG A 283 -24.10 -2.22 37.79
C ARG A 283 -25.34 -1.31 37.74
N PRO A 284 -25.91 -1.03 36.56
CA PRO A 284 -27.30 -0.59 36.45
C PRO A 284 -28.24 -1.78 36.24
N ARG A 285 -29.46 -1.60 36.74
CA ARG A 285 -30.53 -2.57 36.89
C ARG A 285 -31.53 -2.43 35.75
N ALA A 286 -32.05 -3.56 35.27
CA ALA A 286 -33.11 -3.62 34.27
C ALA A 286 -34.41 -2.97 34.77
N THR A 287 -35.08 -2.25 33.86
CA THR A 287 -36.49 -1.84 33.98
C THR A 287 -37.18 -2.08 32.65
N THR A 288 -38.39 -2.60 32.73
CA THR A 288 -39.28 -3.02 31.65
C THR A 288 -40.12 -1.86 31.10
N ALA A 289 -40.27 -1.87 29.77
CA ALA A 289 -41.40 -1.41 28.93
C ALA A 289 -42.05 -0.04 29.20
N SER A 290 -41.82 0.91 28.27
CA SER A 290 -42.77 1.96 27.86
C SER A 290 -42.23 2.64 26.59
N GLY A 291 -43.03 2.74 25.53
CA GLY A 291 -42.61 3.16 24.19
C GLY A 291 -41.96 4.55 24.12
N ALA A 292 -40.66 4.57 23.86
CA ALA A 292 -39.86 5.76 23.58
C ALA A 292 -39.21 5.63 22.20
N GLU A 293 -38.93 6.78 21.57
CA GLU A 293 -38.07 6.94 20.39
C GLU A 293 -36.84 6.03 20.52
N GLY A 294 -36.84 4.93 19.75
CA GLY A 294 -35.88 3.86 19.92
C GLY A 294 -34.64 4.10 19.08
N GLU A 295 -33.46 3.99 19.70
CA GLU A 295 -32.18 3.99 19.00
C GLU A 295 -32.13 2.83 17.99
N ARG A 296 -32.14 3.15 16.70
CA ARG A 296 -32.10 2.16 15.62
C ARG A 296 -30.68 1.71 15.34
N ARG A 297 -30.52 0.42 15.04
CA ARG A 297 -29.24 -0.20 14.76
C ARG A 297 -29.31 -1.10 13.54
N ILE A 298 -28.20 -1.18 12.83
CA ILE A 298 -27.93 -2.24 11.85
C ILE A 298 -27.72 -3.54 12.61
N ASN A 299 -28.58 -4.53 12.35
CA ASN A 299 -28.53 -5.85 12.95
C ASN A 299 -28.22 -6.91 11.90
N VAL A 300 -27.33 -7.84 12.25
CA VAL A 300 -27.00 -9.03 11.46
C VAL A 300 -26.92 -10.20 12.42
N TRP A 301 -27.73 -11.25 12.28
CA TRP A 301 -27.73 -12.35 13.26
C TRP A 301 -28.07 -13.68 12.63
N ILE A 302 -27.67 -14.78 13.28
CA ILE A 302 -28.04 -16.13 12.88
C ILE A 302 -29.41 -16.45 13.49
N SER A 303 -30.41 -16.69 12.65
CA SER A 303 -31.81 -16.80 13.06
C SER A 303 -32.16 -18.16 13.64
N ASP A 304 -31.43 -19.21 13.28
CA ASP A 304 -31.72 -20.57 13.74
C ASP A 304 -31.44 -20.76 15.22
N ARG A 305 -30.60 -19.90 15.83
CA ARG A 305 -30.29 -19.92 17.26
C ARG A 305 -30.11 -18.50 17.80
N ALA A 306 -30.99 -18.11 18.72
CA ALA A 306 -30.99 -16.79 19.35
C ALA A 306 -29.91 -16.61 20.45
N ASP A 307 -29.08 -17.62 20.70
CA ASP A 307 -28.08 -17.60 21.77
C ASP A 307 -26.86 -16.74 21.38
N PRO A 308 -26.52 -15.70 22.16
CA PRO A 308 -25.27 -14.97 21.98
C PRO A 308 -24.07 -15.92 22.07
N GLY A 309 -23.13 -15.83 21.12
CA GLY A 309 -21.98 -16.75 21.07
C GLY A 309 -22.19 -17.99 20.20
N TYR A 310 -23.37 -18.18 19.59
CA TYR A 310 -23.58 -19.29 18.67
C TYR A 310 -22.62 -19.22 17.46
N ARG A 311 -22.04 -20.38 17.13
CA ARG A 311 -21.17 -20.58 15.98
C ARG A 311 -21.73 -21.72 15.10
N PRO A 312 -21.99 -21.48 13.81
CA PRO A 312 -22.40 -22.52 12.89
C PRO A 312 -21.25 -23.50 12.62
N GLU A 313 -21.58 -24.78 12.48
CA GLU A 313 -20.60 -25.82 12.12
C GLU A 313 -20.25 -25.70 10.63
N PRO A 314 -18.96 -25.83 10.23
CA PRO A 314 -18.58 -25.88 8.83
C PRO A 314 -19.35 -26.93 8.03
N GLY A 315 -19.81 -26.55 6.85
CA GLY A 315 -20.62 -27.38 5.96
C GLY A 315 -22.10 -27.48 6.33
N THR A 316 -22.53 -26.85 7.42
CA THR A 316 -23.94 -26.83 7.85
C THR A 316 -24.61 -25.51 7.49
N ASP A 317 -25.75 -25.59 6.82
CA ASP A 317 -26.55 -24.42 6.47
C ASP A 317 -27.09 -23.74 7.73
N CYS A 318 -26.99 -22.42 7.79
CA CYS A 318 -27.67 -21.59 8.77
C CYS A 318 -28.35 -20.39 8.12
N VAL A 319 -29.40 -19.87 8.75
CA VAL A 319 -30.12 -18.68 8.28
C VAL A 319 -29.50 -17.43 8.90
N VAL A 320 -28.99 -16.52 8.08
CA VAL A 320 -28.51 -15.20 8.52
C VAL A 320 -29.52 -14.13 8.12
N SER A 321 -29.91 -13.28 9.07
CA SER A 321 -30.91 -12.23 8.90
C SER A 321 -30.34 -10.82 9.08
N PHE A 322 -30.94 -9.87 8.36
CA PHE A 322 -30.53 -8.47 8.26
C PHE A 322 -31.73 -7.56 8.53
N ARG A 323 -31.55 -6.53 9.37
CA ARG A 323 -32.59 -5.54 9.68
C ARG A 323 -32.00 -4.25 10.23
N VAL A 324 -32.62 -3.11 9.96
CA VAL A 324 -32.39 -1.86 10.69
C VAL A 324 -33.56 -1.58 11.61
N GLY A 325 -33.34 -1.59 12.93
CA GLY A 325 -34.41 -1.51 13.91
C GLY A 325 -33.91 -1.58 15.35
N ALA A 326 -34.76 -2.04 16.28
CA ALA A 326 -34.35 -2.26 17.66
C ALA A 326 -33.18 -3.26 17.72
N GLN A 327 -32.33 -3.09 18.73
CA GLN A 327 -31.16 -3.93 18.94
C GLN A 327 -31.56 -5.40 19.08
N VAL A 328 -30.92 -6.25 18.28
CA VAL A 328 -30.98 -7.71 18.43
C VAL A 328 -29.82 -8.14 19.34
N GLU A 329 -30.13 -8.83 20.44
CA GLU A 329 -29.14 -9.24 21.45
C GLU A 329 -28.02 -10.11 20.85
N ALA A 330 -28.36 -11.01 19.93
CA ALA A 330 -27.44 -11.88 19.21
C ALA A 330 -26.86 -11.28 17.91
N SER A 331 -26.89 -9.95 17.74
CA SER A 331 -26.32 -9.31 16.55
C SER A 331 -24.79 -9.54 16.48
N LEU A 332 -24.33 -10.03 15.33
CA LEU A 332 -22.93 -10.11 14.91
C LEU A 332 -22.33 -8.73 14.59
N ALA A 333 -23.18 -7.72 14.38
CA ALA A 333 -22.80 -6.33 14.20
C ALA A 333 -23.17 -5.52 15.46
N ALA A 334 -22.32 -5.55 16.50
CA ALA A 334 -22.50 -4.73 17.70
C ALA A 334 -21.57 -3.50 17.72
N GLY A 335 -21.96 -2.50 18.51
CA GLY A 335 -21.16 -1.28 18.78
C GLY A 335 -21.93 0.01 18.50
N ASP A 336 -21.47 1.12 19.07
CA ASP A 336 -22.14 2.42 18.88
C ASP A 336 -22.12 2.92 17.44
N LYS A 337 -21.15 2.43 16.67
CA LYS A 337 -21.10 2.75 15.26
C LYS A 337 -22.36 2.26 14.54
N THR A 338 -22.96 1.11 14.86
CA THR A 338 -24.10 0.54 14.09
C THR A 338 -25.41 1.31 14.22
N LYS A 339 -25.42 2.38 15.03
CA LYS A 339 -26.55 3.29 15.18
C LYS A 339 -26.91 3.97 13.87
N VAL A 340 -28.20 4.19 13.70
CA VAL A 340 -28.78 4.96 12.60
C VAL A 340 -29.64 6.05 13.23
N ASP A 341 -29.17 7.28 13.14
CA ASP A 341 -29.84 8.40 13.79
C ASP A 341 -31.16 8.72 13.09
N ASP A 342 -32.22 8.92 13.88
CA ASP A 342 -33.52 9.27 13.35
C ASP A 342 -33.46 10.55 12.52
N ALA A 343 -32.62 11.51 12.92
CA ALA A 343 -32.44 12.78 12.20
C ALA A 343 -31.96 12.61 10.75
N ASP A 344 -31.31 11.50 10.42
CA ASP A 344 -30.76 11.24 9.09
C ASP A 344 -31.73 10.51 8.15
N ILE A 345 -32.89 10.07 8.66
CA ILE A 345 -33.88 9.32 7.88
C ILE A 345 -34.98 10.27 7.39
N PRO A 346 -35.17 10.44 6.07
CA PRO A 346 -36.22 11.31 5.52
C PRO A 346 -37.63 10.90 5.97
N GLU A 347 -38.59 11.81 5.87
CA GLU A 347 -40.00 11.52 6.18
C GLU A 347 -40.57 10.36 5.33
N ALA A 348 -40.14 10.24 4.07
CA ALA A 348 -40.50 9.10 3.20
C ALA A 348 -39.81 7.78 3.59
N GLY A 349 -38.92 7.79 4.58
CA GLY A 349 -37.98 6.72 4.90
C GLY A 349 -36.73 6.77 4.01
N LEU A 350 -35.78 5.91 4.35
CA LEU A 350 -34.48 5.81 3.68
C LEU A 350 -34.39 4.48 2.93
N ALA A 351 -34.35 4.55 1.60
CA ALA A 351 -34.07 3.40 0.76
C ALA A 351 -32.58 3.07 0.85
N THR A 352 -32.27 1.83 1.22
CA THR A 352 -30.90 1.31 1.26
C THR A 352 -30.77 0.08 0.39
N ARG A 353 -29.62 -0.07 -0.25
CA ARG A 353 -29.24 -1.28 -0.97
C ARG A 353 -28.14 -2.00 -0.21
N TRP A 354 -28.28 -3.31 -0.12
CA TRP A 354 -27.37 -4.18 0.61
C TRP A 354 -26.78 -5.18 -0.35
N THR A 355 -25.46 -5.30 -0.33
CA THR A 355 -24.73 -6.35 -1.02
C THR A 355 -23.98 -7.21 -0.01
N ILE A 356 -24.22 -8.52 -0.06
CA ILE A 356 -23.58 -9.51 0.81
C ILE A 356 -22.60 -10.32 -0.03
N ALA A 357 -21.33 -10.27 0.34
CA ALA A 357 -20.26 -11.05 -0.27
C ALA A 357 -19.72 -12.05 0.76
N PRO A 358 -19.80 -13.37 0.49
CA PRO A 358 -19.28 -14.37 1.41
C PRO A 358 -17.76 -14.51 1.29
N HIS A 359 -17.09 -14.72 2.42
CA HIS A 359 -15.70 -15.17 2.49
C HIS A 359 -15.66 -16.51 3.21
N HIS A 360 -15.07 -17.53 2.60
CA HIS A 360 -15.08 -18.89 3.14
C HIS A 360 -16.50 -19.37 3.50
N ALA A 361 -17.49 -18.98 2.71
CA ALA A 361 -18.88 -19.38 2.86
C ALA A 361 -19.57 -19.39 1.48
N SER A 362 -20.76 -20.00 1.41
CA SER A 362 -21.65 -19.89 0.26
C SER A 362 -23.01 -19.35 0.68
N LEU A 363 -23.68 -18.65 -0.24
CA LEU A 363 -25.00 -18.05 -0.01
C LEU A 363 -26.07 -18.82 -0.77
N GLY A 364 -27.23 -19.00 -0.14
CA GLY A 364 -28.44 -19.54 -0.74
C GLY A 364 -29.62 -18.56 -0.56
N SER A 365 -30.53 -18.54 -1.54
CA SER A 365 -31.72 -17.69 -1.48
C SER A 365 -32.78 -18.32 -0.58
N ILE A 366 -33.51 -17.48 0.15
CA ILE A 366 -34.76 -17.87 0.82
C ILE A 366 -35.90 -17.28 0.00
N GLU A 367 -36.87 -18.13 -0.37
CA GLU A 367 -37.95 -17.75 -1.28
C GLU A 367 -38.71 -16.51 -0.76
N GLY A 368 -38.79 -15.47 -1.60
CA GLY A 368 -39.53 -14.24 -1.30
C GLY A 368 -38.78 -13.16 -0.50
N THR A 369 -37.53 -13.37 -0.07
CA THR A 369 -36.78 -12.37 0.74
C THR A 369 -35.54 -11.80 0.07
N SER A 370 -34.85 -12.57 -0.77
CA SER A 370 -33.58 -12.18 -1.40
C SER A 370 -33.26 -13.00 -2.64
N ILE A 371 -32.37 -12.47 -3.49
CA ILE A 371 -31.85 -13.17 -4.68
C ILE A 371 -30.33 -13.25 -4.56
N VAL A 372 -29.79 -14.46 -4.61
CA VAL A 372 -28.36 -14.72 -4.78
C VAL A 372 -28.06 -14.80 -6.28
N ALA A 373 -27.20 -13.90 -6.74
CA ALA A 373 -26.75 -13.83 -8.12
C ALA A 373 -25.82 -15.02 -8.46
N PRO A 374 -25.66 -15.38 -9.75
CA PRO A 374 -24.80 -16.49 -10.18
C PRO A 374 -23.33 -16.39 -9.76
N ASN A 375 -22.86 -15.18 -9.44
CA ASN A 375 -21.51 -14.93 -8.92
C ASN A 375 -21.38 -15.18 -7.40
N GLY A 376 -22.43 -15.69 -6.75
CA GLY A 376 -22.43 -16.04 -5.32
C GLY A 376 -22.70 -14.87 -4.37
N LEU A 377 -23.06 -13.69 -4.90
CA LEU A 377 -23.39 -12.50 -4.11
C LEU A 377 -24.90 -12.40 -3.88
N ALA A 378 -25.33 -11.88 -2.73
CA ALA A 378 -26.73 -11.52 -2.53
C ALA A 378 -26.91 -10.01 -2.61
N VAL A 379 -27.94 -9.55 -3.31
CA VAL A 379 -28.30 -8.12 -3.38
C VAL A 379 -29.78 -7.96 -3.06
N PHE A 380 -30.09 -7.04 -2.15
CA PHE A 380 -31.48 -6.71 -1.79
C PHE A 380 -31.61 -5.25 -1.35
N GLU A 381 -32.85 -4.75 -1.37
CA GLU A 381 -33.17 -3.41 -0.91
C GLU A 381 -33.91 -3.47 0.44
N LEU A 382 -33.59 -2.55 1.34
CA LEU A 382 -34.28 -2.35 2.61
C LEU A 382 -34.75 -0.91 2.70
N GLN A 383 -36.06 -0.74 2.87
CA GLN A 383 -36.65 0.54 3.25
C GLN A 383 -36.57 0.68 4.77
N ILE A 384 -35.83 1.69 5.24
CA ILE A 384 -35.76 2.05 6.65
C ILE A 384 -36.83 3.14 6.87
N PRO A 385 -37.99 2.83 7.46
CA PRO A 385 -39.09 3.80 7.58
C PRO A 385 -38.69 4.96 8.49
N ARG A 386 -39.35 6.13 8.40
CA ARG A 386 -39.08 7.25 9.33
C ARG A 386 -39.18 6.85 10.80
N ARG A 387 -40.17 6.00 11.13
CA ARG A 387 -40.42 5.42 12.45
C ARG A 387 -40.58 3.90 12.33
N GLY A 388 -40.10 3.18 13.34
CA GLY A 388 -40.16 1.71 13.38
C GLY A 388 -38.94 1.04 12.76
N GLU A 389 -39.11 -0.20 12.33
CA GLU A 389 -38.04 -1.07 11.84
C GLU A 389 -38.19 -1.33 10.33
N SER A 390 -37.08 -1.59 9.65
CA SER A 390 -37.13 -2.13 8.28
C SER A 390 -37.73 -3.54 8.28
N ALA A 391 -38.08 -4.02 7.09
CA ALA A 391 -38.28 -5.45 6.89
C ALA A 391 -37.02 -6.24 7.28
N THR A 392 -37.21 -7.52 7.64
CA THR A 392 -36.12 -8.48 7.81
C THR A 392 -35.90 -9.21 6.49
N VAL A 393 -34.66 -9.22 6.02
CA VAL A 393 -34.23 -10.07 4.90
C VAL A 393 -33.36 -11.19 5.46
N SER A 394 -33.48 -12.40 4.91
CA SER A 394 -32.76 -13.58 5.37
C SER A 394 -32.12 -14.32 4.20
N LEU A 395 -30.97 -14.94 4.44
CA LEU A 395 -30.20 -15.74 3.50
C LEU A 395 -29.83 -17.08 4.14
N TRP A 396 -29.77 -18.14 3.33
CA TRP A 396 -29.03 -19.34 3.71
C TRP A 396 -27.53 -19.05 3.58
N VAL A 397 -26.76 -19.47 4.58
CA VAL A 397 -25.31 -19.34 4.60
C VAL A 397 -24.70 -20.67 5.02
N THR A 398 -23.81 -21.20 4.21
CA THR A 398 -23.06 -22.43 4.50
C THR A 398 -21.60 -22.06 4.72
N PRO A 399 -21.10 -22.01 5.96
CA PRO A 399 -19.69 -21.75 6.25
C PRO A 399 -18.83 -22.88 5.69
N ALA A 400 -17.75 -22.58 4.97
CA ALA A 400 -16.80 -23.59 4.50
C ALA A 400 -15.83 -24.01 5.61
N ASP A 401 -15.50 -23.08 6.52
CA ASP A 401 -14.60 -23.30 7.64
C ASP A 401 -14.92 -22.35 8.81
N THR A 402 -14.04 -22.39 9.81
CA THR A 402 -14.13 -21.62 11.05
C THR A 402 -13.89 -20.12 10.87
N ASP A 403 -13.26 -19.69 9.78
CA ASP A 403 -12.90 -18.30 9.50
C ASP A 403 -13.91 -17.58 8.60
N ALA A 404 -14.99 -18.28 8.22
CA ALA A 404 -16.10 -17.76 7.45
C ALA A 404 -16.61 -16.40 7.94
N SER A 405 -16.78 -15.48 7.00
CA SER A 405 -17.29 -14.13 7.27
C SER A 405 -18.15 -13.63 6.12
N LEU A 406 -18.93 -12.58 6.39
CA LEU A 406 -19.70 -11.86 5.37
C LEU A 406 -19.22 -10.42 5.31
N THR A 407 -18.93 -9.95 4.10
CA THR A 407 -18.78 -8.53 3.81
C THR A 407 -20.13 -7.96 3.41
N ILE A 408 -20.52 -6.88 4.07
CA ILE A 408 -21.80 -6.21 3.89
C ILE A 408 -21.53 -4.80 3.42
N LEU A 409 -21.93 -4.48 2.20
CA LEU A 409 -21.89 -3.13 1.65
C LEU A 409 -23.29 -2.55 1.70
N ILE A 410 -23.43 -1.39 2.34
CA ILE A 410 -24.70 -0.67 2.47
C ILE A 410 -24.57 0.64 1.71
N GLU A 411 -25.46 0.82 0.73
CA GLU A 411 -25.52 1.97 -0.15
C GLU A 411 -26.82 2.77 0.07
N VAL A 412 -26.73 4.09 -0.09
CA VAL A 412 -27.85 5.03 -0.02
C VAL A 412 -27.87 5.82 -1.33
N GLY A 413 -28.95 5.67 -2.10
CA GLY A 413 -28.94 6.11 -3.49
C GLY A 413 -27.90 5.32 -4.29
N GLU A 414 -26.97 6.01 -4.93
CA GLU A 414 -25.86 5.40 -5.67
C GLU A 414 -24.51 5.59 -4.95
N LYS A 415 -24.50 5.92 -3.64
CA LYS A 415 -23.26 6.09 -2.87
C LYS A 415 -23.14 5.06 -1.76
N ARG A 416 -21.92 4.56 -1.55
CA ARG A 416 -21.61 3.72 -0.40
C ARG A 416 -21.73 4.54 0.88
N TRP A 417 -22.56 4.07 1.79
CA TRP A 417 -22.71 4.65 3.12
C TRP A 417 -21.83 3.91 4.14
N ARG A 418 -21.83 2.58 4.09
CA ARG A 418 -21.18 1.76 5.13
C ARG A 418 -20.68 0.42 4.62
N GLU A 419 -19.64 -0.08 5.28
CA GLU A 419 -19.05 -1.39 5.06
C GLU A 419 -18.86 -2.12 6.39
N LEU A 420 -19.34 -3.36 6.47
CA LEU A 420 -19.16 -4.24 7.62
C LEU A 420 -18.49 -5.54 7.18
N GLU A 421 -17.62 -6.07 8.03
CA GLU A 421 -17.17 -7.46 7.94
C GLU A 421 -17.60 -8.18 9.21
N VAL A 422 -18.54 -9.12 9.08
CA VAL A 422 -19.07 -9.88 10.21
C VAL A 422 -18.58 -11.32 10.17
N PRO A 423 -17.77 -11.77 11.15
CA PRO A 423 -17.39 -13.17 11.23
C PRO A 423 -18.57 -14.03 11.69
N LEU A 424 -18.63 -15.25 11.18
CA LEU A 424 -19.59 -16.28 11.62
C LEU A 424 -19.02 -17.07 12.80
N ASP A 425 -18.36 -16.40 13.74
CA ASP A 425 -17.68 -17.03 14.89
C ASP A 425 -18.44 -16.84 16.23
N GLY A 426 -19.59 -16.17 16.19
CA GLY A 426 -20.41 -15.88 17.37
C GLY A 426 -19.85 -14.77 18.26
N SER A 427 -18.76 -14.10 17.90
CA SER A 427 -18.11 -13.07 18.73
C SER A 427 -18.99 -11.84 19.01
N GLY A 428 -20.06 -11.65 18.25
CA GLY A 428 -20.96 -10.50 18.37
C GLY A 428 -20.30 -9.18 17.97
N LYS A 429 -19.16 -9.21 17.26
CA LYS A 429 -18.43 -8.01 16.85
C LYS A 429 -18.02 -8.13 15.39
N ALA A 430 -18.37 -7.11 14.62
CA ALA A 430 -17.83 -6.95 13.29
C ALA A 430 -16.29 -6.81 13.40
N ARG A 431 -15.55 -7.59 12.60
CA ARG A 431 -14.10 -7.43 12.44
C ARG A 431 -13.78 -6.04 11.86
N ARG A 432 -14.70 -5.53 11.04
CA ARG A 432 -14.59 -4.26 10.37
C ARG A 432 -15.93 -3.53 10.34
N ASP A 433 -15.89 -2.23 10.60
CA ASP A 433 -17.04 -1.35 10.54
C ASP A 433 -16.59 0.07 10.16
N ILE A 434 -16.80 0.39 8.88
CA ILE A 434 -16.38 1.64 8.26
C ILE A 434 -17.61 2.39 7.79
N ALA A 435 -17.78 3.61 8.30
CA ALA A 435 -18.62 4.61 7.67
C ALA A 435 -17.83 5.27 6.54
N ALA A 436 -18.29 5.17 5.29
CA ALA A 436 -17.69 5.87 4.16
C ALA A 436 -18.01 7.38 4.21
N ALA A 437 -19.22 7.70 4.67
CA ALA A 437 -19.70 9.05 4.95
C ALA A 437 -20.72 9.01 6.10
N PRO A 438 -20.94 10.13 6.82
CA PRO A 438 -22.17 10.33 7.57
C PRO A 438 -23.36 10.10 6.64
N LEU A 439 -24.45 9.56 7.17
CA LEU A 439 -25.65 9.33 6.35
C LEU A 439 -26.17 10.63 5.74
N ALA A 440 -26.14 11.70 6.54
CA ALA A 440 -26.35 13.08 6.14
C ALA A 440 -25.50 13.58 4.96
N ASP A 441 -24.29 13.03 4.76
CA ASP A 441 -23.36 13.40 3.69
C ASP A 441 -23.43 12.42 2.49
N ALA A 442 -24.00 11.22 2.68
CA ALA A 442 -24.09 10.20 1.64
C ALA A 442 -25.00 10.62 0.46
N ARG A 443 -25.76 11.70 0.61
CA ARG A 443 -26.68 12.24 -0.40
C ARG A 443 -26.33 13.65 -0.87
N LEU A 444 -25.14 14.17 -0.61
CA LEU A 444 -24.78 15.51 -1.07
C LEU A 444 -24.89 15.61 -2.60
N ALA A 445 -25.71 16.54 -3.07
CA ALA A 445 -25.80 16.94 -4.46
C ALA A 445 -24.61 17.82 -4.83
N THR A 446 -24.32 17.86 -6.12
CA THR A 446 -23.39 18.80 -6.73
C THR A 446 -23.98 20.21 -6.70
N SER A 447 -23.12 21.21 -6.56
CA SER A 447 -23.50 22.62 -6.52
C SER A 447 -23.94 23.17 -7.87
N HIS A 448 -23.49 22.54 -8.97
CA HIS A 448 -23.76 23.00 -10.33
C HIS A 448 -24.00 21.84 -11.28
N GLU A 449 -24.68 22.13 -12.38
CA GLU A 449 -24.87 21.17 -13.48
C GLU A 449 -23.53 20.72 -14.09
N TRP A 450 -22.60 21.65 -14.35
CA TRP A 450 -21.28 21.34 -14.91
C TRP A 450 -20.36 20.53 -13.98
N THR A 451 -20.69 20.48 -12.68
CA THR A 451 -20.03 19.59 -11.71
C THR A 451 -20.78 18.28 -11.50
N THR A 452 -21.95 18.11 -12.12
CA THR A 452 -22.78 16.90 -12.03
C THR A 452 -22.28 15.86 -13.04
N PRO A 453 -21.90 14.64 -12.59
CA PRO A 453 -21.57 13.58 -13.53
C PRO A 453 -22.83 13.10 -14.27
N TRP A 454 -22.68 12.73 -15.54
CA TRP A 454 -23.76 12.14 -16.36
C TRP A 454 -24.31 10.84 -15.76
N GLY A 455 -23.42 10.07 -15.13
CA GLY A 455 -23.70 8.84 -14.43
C GLY A 455 -22.52 8.52 -13.52
N GLU A 456 -22.74 7.61 -12.58
CA GLU A 456 -21.77 7.25 -11.56
C GLU A 456 -21.70 5.73 -11.47
N VAL A 457 -20.52 5.16 -11.60
CA VAL A 457 -20.28 3.71 -11.54
C VAL A 457 -19.32 3.41 -10.43
N TRP A 458 -19.64 2.41 -9.61
CA TRP A 458 -18.78 1.90 -8.56
C TRP A 458 -18.22 0.54 -8.95
N LEU A 459 -16.89 0.41 -8.92
CA LEU A 459 -16.16 -0.83 -9.07
C LEU A 459 -15.63 -1.24 -7.70
N SER A 460 -16.34 -2.15 -7.03
CA SER A 460 -15.96 -2.64 -5.71
C SER A 460 -15.25 -3.99 -5.84
N VAL A 461 -13.93 -3.99 -5.71
CA VAL A 461 -13.11 -5.21 -5.78
C VAL A 461 -13.21 -5.93 -4.44
N ILE A 462 -14.04 -6.97 -4.41
CA ILE A 462 -14.41 -7.71 -3.21
C ILE A 462 -13.76 -9.10 -3.13
N GLN A 463 -13.24 -9.60 -4.24
CA GLN A 463 -12.49 -10.86 -4.35
C GLN A 463 -11.50 -10.80 -5.53
N PRO A 464 -10.55 -11.74 -5.64
CA PRO A 464 -9.62 -11.76 -6.75
C PRO A 464 -10.34 -11.86 -8.09
N ALA A 465 -9.80 -11.18 -9.11
CA ALA A 465 -10.29 -11.19 -10.48
C ALA A 465 -11.69 -10.58 -10.72
N LEU A 466 -12.41 -10.10 -9.70
CA LEU A 466 -13.80 -9.65 -9.82
C LEU A 466 -14.10 -8.37 -9.05
N ALA A 467 -14.71 -7.40 -9.75
CA ALA A 467 -15.35 -6.23 -9.15
C ALA A 467 -16.87 -6.36 -9.22
N LEU A 468 -17.56 -6.11 -8.12
CA LEU A 468 -18.98 -5.80 -8.12
C LEU A 468 -19.19 -4.42 -8.77
N VAL A 469 -20.22 -4.30 -9.60
CA VAL A 469 -20.60 -3.05 -10.22
C VAL A 469 -21.98 -2.58 -9.80
N THR A 470 -22.04 -1.34 -9.32
CA THR A 470 -23.27 -0.64 -8.96
C THR A 470 -23.26 0.78 -9.56
N GLY A 471 -24.39 1.47 -9.52
CA GLY A 471 -24.52 2.83 -10.03
C GLY A 471 -25.47 2.99 -11.20
N ASN A 472 -25.23 4.04 -11.99
CA ASN A 472 -25.98 4.43 -13.17
C ASN A 472 -25.02 4.71 -14.34
N VAL A 473 -25.33 4.14 -15.51
CA VAL A 473 -24.62 4.35 -16.77
C VAL A 473 -25.60 4.96 -17.77
N ASN A 474 -25.29 6.16 -18.26
CA ASN A 474 -26.06 6.84 -19.30
C ASN A 474 -27.57 6.97 -18.99
N GLY A 475 -27.92 7.20 -17.72
CA GLY A 475 -29.31 7.30 -17.26
C GLY A 475 -29.94 5.95 -16.86
N GLU A 476 -29.30 4.83 -17.17
CA GLU A 476 -29.79 3.49 -16.84
C GLU A 476 -29.08 2.93 -15.60
N ARG A 477 -29.86 2.36 -14.68
CA ARG A 477 -29.30 1.74 -13.46
C ARG A 477 -28.59 0.44 -13.84
N VAL A 478 -27.37 0.24 -13.32
CA VAL A 478 -26.66 -1.04 -13.50
C VAL A 478 -27.46 -2.16 -12.82
N ASN A 479 -27.56 -3.30 -13.49
CA ASN A 479 -28.28 -4.46 -12.97
C ASN A 479 -27.76 -4.87 -11.58
N PRO A 480 -28.66 -5.13 -10.60
CA PRO A 480 -28.27 -5.66 -9.31
C PRO A 480 -27.42 -6.93 -9.45
N GLY A 481 -26.28 -6.97 -8.77
CA GLY A 481 -25.35 -8.10 -8.81
C GLY A 481 -24.47 -8.16 -10.06
N GLY A 482 -24.49 -7.14 -10.92
CA GLY A 482 -23.56 -7.00 -12.04
C GLY A 482 -22.11 -7.04 -11.58
N SER A 483 -21.22 -7.63 -12.39
CA SER A 483 -19.81 -7.72 -12.08
C SER A 483 -18.93 -7.48 -13.31
N VAL A 484 -17.76 -6.92 -13.08
CA VAL A 484 -16.71 -6.69 -14.08
C VAL A 484 -15.52 -7.58 -13.74
N ASP A 485 -15.02 -8.31 -14.75
CA ASP A 485 -13.71 -8.95 -14.68
C ASP A 485 -12.66 -7.86 -14.50
N ILE A 486 -11.90 -7.91 -13.41
CA ILE A 486 -10.79 -6.99 -13.15
C ILE A 486 -9.57 -7.78 -12.75
N VAL A 487 -8.45 -7.64 -13.46
CA VAL A 487 -7.22 -8.34 -13.07
C VAL A 487 -6.69 -7.74 -11.77
N THR A 488 -6.45 -8.62 -10.80
CA THR A 488 -5.89 -8.28 -9.47
C THR A 488 -4.59 -9.02 -9.19
N ASP A 489 -4.05 -9.74 -10.17
CA ASP A 489 -2.82 -10.52 -10.02
C ASP A 489 -1.59 -9.61 -10.11
N LYS A 490 -0.70 -9.76 -9.13
CA LYS A 490 0.49 -8.90 -9.02
C LYS A 490 1.48 -9.11 -10.17
N ALA A 491 1.71 -10.35 -10.59
CA ALA A 491 2.64 -10.65 -11.66
C ALA A 491 2.14 -10.10 -13.01
N LEU A 492 0.83 -10.07 -13.22
CA LEU A 492 0.23 -9.49 -14.41
C LEU A 492 0.22 -7.97 -14.43
N LEU A 493 0.10 -7.31 -13.26
CA LEU A 493 -0.01 -5.84 -13.19
C LEU A 493 1.33 -5.09 -13.06
N ASN A 494 2.35 -5.67 -12.42
CA ASN A 494 3.61 -4.93 -12.17
C ASN A 494 4.24 -4.40 -13.46
N GLY A 495 4.45 -5.28 -14.45
CA GLY A 495 5.09 -4.92 -15.72
C GLY A 495 4.35 -3.78 -16.43
N PRO A 496 3.05 -3.91 -16.75
CA PRO A 496 2.28 -2.86 -17.40
C PRO A 496 2.25 -1.52 -16.66
N VAL A 497 2.18 -1.53 -15.33
CA VAL A 497 2.21 -0.29 -14.53
C VAL A 497 3.59 0.37 -14.59
N ASP A 498 4.67 -0.41 -14.45
CA ASP A 498 6.04 0.11 -14.52
C ASP A 498 6.37 0.63 -15.93
N ASP A 499 5.94 -0.08 -16.98
CA ASP A 499 6.08 0.34 -18.38
C ASP A 499 5.38 1.69 -18.62
N LEU A 500 4.14 1.85 -18.13
CA LEU A 500 3.38 3.10 -18.25
C LEU A 500 4.07 4.25 -17.51
N ARG A 501 4.55 4.00 -16.28
CA ARG A 501 5.28 5.02 -15.52
C ARG A 501 6.59 5.40 -16.18
N LYS A 502 7.28 4.45 -16.80
CA LYS A 502 8.48 4.73 -17.58
C LYS A 502 8.14 5.61 -18.79
N ALA A 503 7.08 5.29 -19.52
CA ALA A 503 6.66 6.03 -20.71
C ALA A 503 6.29 7.48 -20.40
N VAL A 504 5.58 7.72 -19.29
CA VAL A 504 5.26 9.11 -18.87
C VAL A 504 6.51 9.88 -18.46
N ASP A 505 7.47 9.21 -17.81
CA ASP A 505 8.76 9.78 -17.45
C ASP A 505 9.59 10.15 -18.68
N ASP A 506 9.60 9.29 -19.70
CA ASP A 506 10.32 9.48 -20.96
C ASP A 506 9.71 10.65 -21.75
N PHE A 507 8.38 10.68 -21.89
CA PHE A 507 7.65 11.82 -22.47
C PHE A 507 8.06 13.12 -21.79
N ARG A 508 8.02 13.17 -20.46
CA ARG A 508 8.41 14.36 -19.71
C ARG A 508 9.91 14.69 -19.87
N LYS A 509 10.81 13.71 -19.86
CA LYS A 509 12.28 13.90 -19.93
C LYS A 509 12.72 14.54 -21.25
N ALA A 510 12.00 14.33 -22.34
CA ALA A 510 12.29 15.01 -23.58
C ALA A 510 12.17 16.54 -23.40
N ALA A 511 13.27 17.26 -23.62
CA ALA A 511 13.35 18.70 -23.34
C ALA A 511 12.25 19.52 -24.02
N LYS A 512 11.86 19.12 -25.24
CA LYS A 512 10.75 19.71 -26.00
C LYS A 512 9.43 19.61 -25.25
N TRP A 513 9.11 18.44 -24.68
CA TRP A 513 7.85 18.20 -23.99
C TRP A 513 7.84 18.77 -22.58
N THR A 514 8.98 18.85 -21.89
CA THR A 514 9.09 19.68 -20.67
C THR A 514 8.75 21.14 -20.95
N THR A 515 9.19 21.68 -22.08
CA THR A 515 8.89 23.08 -22.48
C THR A 515 7.39 23.25 -22.71
N TYR A 516 6.77 22.37 -23.52
CA TYR A 516 5.32 22.36 -23.73
C TYR A 516 4.52 22.25 -22.42
N LEU A 517 4.92 21.35 -21.52
CA LEU A 517 4.22 21.18 -20.24
C LEU A 517 4.31 22.44 -19.35
N ASN A 518 5.44 23.16 -19.39
CA ASN A 518 5.65 24.40 -18.65
C ASN A 518 5.08 25.65 -19.34
N ASP A 519 4.55 25.55 -20.57
CA ASP A 519 4.05 26.70 -21.33
C ASP A 519 2.67 27.17 -20.82
N ILE A 520 2.68 27.67 -19.58
CA ILE A 520 1.52 28.20 -18.87
C ILE A 520 1.93 29.53 -18.24
N ASP A 521 1.73 30.61 -19.00
CA ASP A 521 2.03 31.96 -18.53
C ASP A 521 1.18 32.35 -17.31
N GLU A 522 1.83 32.95 -16.32
CA GLU A 522 1.26 33.17 -15.00
C GLU A 522 0.20 34.27 -14.94
N ILE A 523 0.35 35.31 -15.75
CA ILE A 523 -0.60 36.41 -15.83
C ILE A 523 -1.83 35.93 -16.61
N LYS A 524 -1.60 35.35 -17.80
CA LYS A 524 -2.66 34.78 -18.63
C LYS A 524 -3.46 33.71 -17.89
N LEU A 525 -2.81 32.93 -17.03
CA LEU A 525 -3.48 31.91 -16.21
C LEU A 525 -4.53 32.52 -15.29
N LEU A 526 -4.15 33.57 -14.55
CA LEU A 526 -5.06 34.25 -13.63
C LEU A 526 -6.18 34.97 -14.38
N ASP A 527 -5.88 35.59 -15.53
CA ASP A 527 -6.89 36.21 -16.40
C ASP A 527 -7.91 35.17 -16.92
N LYS A 528 -7.44 34.00 -17.39
CA LYS A 528 -8.30 32.91 -17.86
C LYS A 528 -9.14 32.31 -16.72
N LEU A 529 -8.61 32.21 -15.50
CA LEU A 529 -9.37 31.76 -14.32
C LEU A 529 -10.44 32.76 -13.91
N ALA A 530 -10.14 34.07 -13.96
CA ALA A 530 -11.12 35.12 -13.68
C ALA A 530 -12.23 35.18 -14.73
N ALA A 531 -11.93 34.79 -15.98
CA ALA A 531 -12.86 34.70 -17.10
C ALA A 531 -13.38 33.27 -17.35
N PHE A 532 -13.27 32.37 -16.36
CA PHE A 532 -13.60 30.96 -16.53
C PHE A 532 -15.02 30.75 -17.03
N LYS A 533 -15.18 29.80 -17.96
CA LYS A 533 -16.47 29.32 -18.45
C LYS A 533 -16.59 27.82 -18.22
N PRO A 534 -17.62 27.36 -17.50
CA PRO A 534 -17.79 25.95 -17.21
C PRO A 534 -18.02 25.11 -18.48
N GLN A 535 -17.45 23.92 -18.49
CA GLN A 535 -17.62 22.93 -19.54
C GLN A 535 -18.71 21.94 -19.11
N TYR A 536 -19.91 22.08 -19.68
CA TYR A 536 -21.08 21.26 -19.32
C TYR A 536 -21.04 19.88 -20.00
N ASP A 537 -20.61 19.85 -21.27
CA ASP A 537 -20.55 18.63 -22.06
C ASP A 537 -19.11 18.19 -22.27
N TRP A 538 -18.69 17.17 -21.52
CA TRP A 538 -17.34 16.61 -21.63
C TRP A 538 -17.10 15.86 -22.94
N SER A 539 -18.14 15.58 -23.72
CA SER A 539 -18.00 15.01 -25.06
C SER A 539 -17.67 16.06 -26.13
N HIS A 540 -17.89 17.35 -25.83
CA HIS A 540 -17.63 18.48 -26.71
C HIS A 540 -16.98 19.63 -25.95
N LEU A 541 -15.72 19.42 -25.54
CA LEU A 541 -14.94 20.44 -24.83
C LEU A 541 -14.51 21.58 -25.76
N ASP A 542 -14.68 22.82 -25.29
CA ASP A 542 -14.27 24.02 -26.03
C ASP A 542 -12.74 24.06 -26.24
N ASP A 543 -12.32 24.46 -27.44
CA ASP A 543 -10.91 24.81 -27.71
C ASP A 543 -10.68 26.30 -27.43
N LEU A 544 -10.16 26.60 -26.24
CA LEU A 544 -9.85 27.95 -25.78
C LEU A 544 -8.34 28.24 -25.76
N ALA A 545 -7.54 27.36 -26.35
CA ALA A 545 -6.09 27.52 -26.45
C ALA A 545 -5.72 28.54 -27.52
N ASP A 546 -4.56 29.19 -27.36
CA ASP A 546 -4.00 30.03 -28.42
C ASP A 546 -3.28 29.19 -29.49
N ASP A 547 -2.97 29.79 -30.63
CA ASP A 547 -2.34 29.08 -31.75
C ASP A 547 -0.99 28.43 -31.37
N PRO A 548 -0.09 29.09 -30.60
CA PRO A 548 1.13 28.43 -30.11
C PRO A 548 0.86 27.16 -29.30
N GLN A 549 -0.13 27.18 -28.41
CA GLN A 549 -0.52 26.00 -27.63
C GLN A 549 -1.08 24.88 -28.51
N ARG A 550 -1.89 25.22 -29.52
CA ARG A 550 -2.41 24.25 -30.49
C ARG A 550 -1.31 23.62 -31.33
N GLU A 551 -0.36 24.41 -31.79
CA GLU A 551 0.80 23.93 -32.56
C GLU A 551 1.69 23.02 -31.70
N ALA A 552 1.94 23.40 -30.45
CA ALA A 552 2.70 22.59 -29.50
C ALA A 552 2.01 21.24 -29.23
N TRP A 553 0.68 21.24 -29.04
CA TRP A 553 -0.10 20.02 -28.90
C TRP A 553 -0.10 19.17 -30.17
N LEU A 554 -0.29 19.77 -31.37
CA LEU A 554 -0.25 19.03 -32.62
C LEU A 554 1.09 18.29 -32.76
N ALA A 555 2.20 18.97 -32.44
CA ALA A 555 3.51 18.35 -32.41
C ALA A 555 3.61 17.22 -31.36
N ALA A 556 3.09 17.43 -30.14
CA ALA A 556 3.09 16.42 -29.08
C ALA A 556 2.25 15.19 -29.43
N SER A 557 1.03 15.38 -29.94
CA SER A 557 0.08 14.33 -30.32
C SER A 557 0.66 13.33 -31.34
N THR A 558 1.60 13.79 -32.18
CA THR A 558 2.29 12.98 -33.19
C THR A 558 3.64 12.42 -32.73
N SER A 559 4.05 12.68 -31.49
CA SER A 559 5.36 12.24 -31.00
C SER A 559 5.38 10.76 -30.65
N CYS A 560 6.55 10.14 -30.78
CA CYS A 560 6.72 8.75 -30.34
C CYS A 560 6.55 8.62 -28.83
N GLU A 561 6.98 9.61 -28.04
CA GLU A 561 6.88 9.51 -26.59
C GLU A 561 5.44 9.58 -26.07
N LEU A 562 4.58 10.39 -26.70
CA LEU A 562 3.16 10.43 -26.33
C LEU A 562 2.42 9.22 -26.88
N HIS A 563 2.81 8.72 -28.05
CA HIS A 563 2.30 7.46 -28.60
C HIS A 563 2.61 6.28 -27.67
N ASP A 564 3.85 6.16 -27.18
CA ASP A 564 4.24 5.15 -26.21
C ASP A 564 3.44 5.29 -24.91
N LEU A 565 3.27 6.51 -24.40
CA LEU A 565 2.43 6.77 -23.22
C LEU A 565 1.00 6.26 -23.42
N ALA A 566 0.35 6.60 -24.54
CA ALA A 566 -0.99 6.12 -24.85
C ALA A 566 -1.02 4.60 -25.04
N PHE A 567 0.00 4.01 -25.69
CA PHE A 567 0.12 2.57 -25.91
C PHE A 567 0.19 1.81 -24.60
N TYR A 568 1.07 2.20 -23.67
CA TYR A 568 1.18 1.54 -22.37
C TYR A 568 -0.04 1.83 -21.49
N GLY A 569 -0.66 3.01 -21.62
CA GLY A 569 -1.94 3.32 -20.98
C GLY A 569 -3.05 2.39 -21.43
N ARG A 570 -3.12 2.10 -22.73
CA ARG A 570 -4.05 1.13 -23.34
C ARG A 570 -3.72 -0.30 -22.94
N ARG A 571 -2.45 -0.68 -22.94
CA ARG A 571 -2.01 -2.02 -22.52
C ARG A 571 -2.38 -2.30 -21.07
N LEU A 572 -2.19 -1.32 -20.17
CA LEU A 572 -2.62 -1.46 -18.78
C LEU A 572 -4.13 -1.53 -18.66
N TYR A 573 -4.87 -0.72 -19.43
CA TYR A 573 -6.33 -0.80 -19.50
C TYR A 573 -6.83 -2.17 -19.95
N ASP A 574 -6.25 -2.73 -21.02
CA ASP A 574 -6.56 -4.07 -21.52
C ASP A 574 -6.14 -5.19 -20.55
N THR A 575 -5.08 -4.96 -19.76
CA THR A 575 -4.66 -5.89 -18.71
C THR A 575 -5.66 -5.88 -17.56
N LEU A 576 -6.05 -4.71 -17.07
CA LEU A 576 -7.01 -4.56 -15.98
C LEU A 576 -8.40 -5.08 -16.38
N PHE A 577 -8.85 -4.74 -17.59
CA PHE A 577 -10.18 -5.07 -18.09
C PHE A 577 -10.07 -5.77 -19.45
N PRO A 578 -9.93 -7.10 -19.47
CA PRO A 578 -9.68 -7.84 -20.71
C PRO A 578 -10.71 -7.57 -21.82
N PRO A 579 -10.26 -7.37 -23.07
CA PRO A 579 -11.16 -7.11 -24.19
C PRO A 579 -12.11 -8.29 -24.43
N GLY A 580 -13.31 -7.98 -24.92
CA GLY A 580 -14.36 -8.97 -25.19
C GLY A 580 -15.13 -9.46 -23.95
N LYS A 581 -14.80 -8.97 -22.76
CA LYS A 581 -15.57 -9.25 -21.54
C LYS A 581 -16.75 -8.28 -21.41
N PRO A 582 -17.92 -8.73 -20.90
CA PRO A 582 -19.08 -7.85 -20.70
C PRO A 582 -18.75 -6.63 -19.82
N GLY A 583 -17.93 -6.82 -18.79
CA GLY A 583 -17.51 -5.75 -17.92
C GLY A 583 -16.66 -4.68 -18.62
N ARG A 584 -15.82 -5.08 -19.57
CA ARG A 584 -15.06 -4.15 -20.42
C ARG A 584 -15.99 -3.35 -21.33
N ALA A 585 -16.97 -4.00 -21.97
CA ALA A 585 -17.95 -3.32 -22.82
C ALA A 585 -18.77 -2.26 -22.05
N LEU A 586 -19.10 -2.52 -20.78
CA LEU A 586 -19.74 -1.54 -19.90
C LEU A 586 -18.86 -0.29 -19.73
N LEU A 587 -17.56 -0.48 -19.42
CA LEU A 587 -16.63 0.63 -19.22
C LEU A 587 -16.38 1.42 -20.52
N ASP A 588 -16.26 0.73 -21.66
CA ASP A 588 -16.11 1.38 -22.97
C ASP A 588 -17.37 2.19 -23.36
N SER A 589 -18.54 1.83 -22.83
CA SER A 589 -19.83 2.52 -23.10
C SER A 589 -20.05 3.80 -22.29
N LEU A 590 -19.18 4.09 -21.31
CA LEU A 590 -19.32 5.28 -20.47
C LEU A 590 -19.11 6.55 -21.30
N MET A 591 -20.10 7.44 -21.26
CA MET A 591 -19.94 8.76 -21.86
C MET A 591 -18.89 9.59 -21.11
N PRO A 592 -18.16 10.49 -21.81
CA PRO A 592 -17.31 11.47 -21.15
C PRO A 592 -18.06 12.21 -20.02
N GLY A 593 -17.36 12.47 -18.91
CA GLY A 593 -17.93 13.09 -17.71
C GLY A 593 -18.56 12.11 -16.72
N HIS A 594 -18.69 10.82 -17.02
CA HIS A 594 -19.05 9.83 -16.00
C HIS A 594 -18.07 9.83 -14.83
N ARG A 595 -18.58 9.54 -13.63
CA ARG A 595 -17.77 9.27 -12.44
C ARG A 595 -17.54 7.78 -12.28
N ILE A 596 -16.28 7.40 -12.12
CA ILE A 596 -15.85 6.03 -11.85
C ILE A 596 -15.24 6.01 -10.45
N ASN A 597 -15.89 5.30 -9.54
CA ASN A 597 -15.45 5.12 -8.16
C ASN A 597 -14.87 3.72 -7.99
N ILE A 598 -13.59 3.63 -7.65
CA ILE A 598 -12.89 2.36 -7.59
C ILE A 598 -12.47 2.10 -6.15
N VAL A 599 -12.94 0.99 -5.59
CA VAL A 599 -12.73 0.66 -4.19
C VAL A 599 -12.22 -0.76 -4.06
N TRP A 600 -10.97 -0.91 -3.62
CA TRP A 600 -10.43 -2.21 -3.24
C TRP A 600 -10.72 -2.49 -1.78
N LEU A 601 -11.35 -3.64 -1.50
CA LEU A 601 -11.54 -4.05 -0.11
C LEU A 601 -10.30 -4.81 0.36
N PRO A 602 -9.76 -4.53 1.56
CA PRO A 602 -8.66 -5.27 2.18
C PRO A 602 -8.81 -6.80 2.16
N ASN A 603 -10.04 -7.32 2.24
CA ASN A 603 -10.35 -8.75 2.23
C ASN A 603 -10.58 -9.33 0.82
N SER A 604 -10.35 -8.55 -0.23
CA SER A 604 -10.34 -9.03 -1.61
C SER A 604 -9.22 -10.02 -1.92
N LEU A 605 -8.33 -10.32 -0.95
CA LEU A 605 -7.10 -11.12 -1.06
C LEU A 605 -6.05 -10.54 -2.05
N ALA A 606 -6.44 -9.62 -2.92
CA ALA A 606 -5.56 -8.85 -3.78
C ALA A 606 -4.75 -7.81 -2.99
N GLY A 607 -5.30 -7.29 -1.88
CA GLY A 607 -4.75 -6.12 -1.21
C GLY A 607 -4.95 -4.84 -2.03
N TRP A 608 -4.44 -3.72 -1.52
CA TRP A 608 -4.58 -2.42 -2.16
C TRP A 608 -3.67 -2.31 -3.40
N VAL A 609 -4.28 -2.31 -4.59
CA VAL A 609 -3.58 -2.18 -5.89
C VAL A 609 -3.50 -0.72 -6.28
N ARG A 610 -2.32 -0.19 -6.56
CA ARG A 610 -2.04 1.18 -6.99
C ARG A 610 -1.91 1.23 -8.51
N VAL A 611 -2.90 1.82 -9.15
CA VAL A 611 -2.96 2.00 -10.61
C VAL A 611 -2.96 3.50 -10.90
N PRO A 612 -2.16 3.97 -11.87
CA PRO A 612 -2.23 5.35 -12.37
C PRO A 612 -3.49 5.54 -13.23
N TRP A 613 -4.65 5.57 -12.59
CA TRP A 613 -5.96 5.54 -13.24
C TRP A 613 -6.16 6.63 -14.27
N ASP A 614 -5.68 7.84 -13.98
CA ASP A 614 -5.81 9.00 -14.86
C ASP A 614 -5.05 8.84 -16.17
N LEU A 615 -4.03 7.97 -16.21
CA LEU A 615 -3.20 7.66 -17.38
C LEU A 615 -3.70 6.44 -18.19
N LEU A 616 -4.78 5.78 -17.79
CA LEU A 616 -5.37 4.72 -18.62
C LEU A 616 -5.90 5.33 -19.92
N TYR A 617 -5.64 4.66 -21.03
CA TYR A 617 -6.05 5.11 -22.36
C TYR A 617 -7.05 4.12 -22.95
N CYS A 618 -8.27 4.58 -23.23
CA CYS A 618 -9.34 3.72 -23.76
C CYS A 618 -9.43 3.71 -25.29
N GLY A 619 -8.68 4.58 -25.97
CA GLY A 619 -8.63 4.65 -27.43
C GLY A 619 -7.73 3.59 -28.06
N ASP A 620 -7.92 3.35 -29.35
CA ASP A 620 -6.95 2.57 -30.13
C ASP A 620 -5.68 3.39 -30.38
N VAL A 621 -4.54 2.70 -30.37
CA VAL A 621 -3.22 3.33 -30.53
C VAL A 621 -2.57 2.73 -31.77
N SER A 622 -2.51 3.50 -32.85
CA SER A 622 -1.93 3.10 -34.13
C SER A 622 -0.70 3.96 -34.45
N PRO A 623 0.42 3.38 -34.90
CA PRO A 623 1.60 4.17 -35.27
C PRO A 623 1.27 5.24 -36.31
N GLY A 624 1.76 6.47 -36.09
CA GLY A 624 1.57 7.60 -37.01
C GLY A 624 0.19 8.28 -36.95
N VAL A 625 -0.75 7.78 -36.13
CA VAL A 625 -2.01 8.46 -35.84
C VAL A 625 -1.82 9.37 -34.63
N PRO A 626 -2.23 10.65 -34.68
CA PRO A 626 -2.18 11.54 -33.53
C PRO A 626 -2.95 10.97 -32.34
N VAL A 627 -2.36 11.06 -31.15
CA VAL A 627 -3.01 10.67 -29.89
C VAL A 627 -4.12 11.67 -29.55
N ASP A 628 -5.29 11.17 -29.18
CA ASP A 628 -6.40 11.98 -28.67
C ASP A 628 -6.34 12.02 -27.13
N ALA A 629 -6.02 13.19 -26.57
CA ALA A 629 -5.91 13.35 -25.12
C ALA A 629 -7.22 13.03 -24.38
N THR A 630 -8.37 13.21 -25.02
CA THR A 630 -9.69 13.00 -24.39
C THR A 630 -10.04 11.52 -24.20
N LEU A 631 -9.18 10.61 -24.68
CA LEU A 631 -9.27 9.17 -24.45
C LEU A 631 -8.45 8.69 -23.25
N PHE A 632 -7.66 9.57 -22.62
CA PHE A 632 -7.14 9.33 -21.28
C PHE A 632 -8.25 9.47 -20.23
N TRP A 633 -8.34 8.50 -19.33
CA TRP A 633 -9.38 8.45 -18.30
C TRP A 633 -9.42 9.72 -17.44
N GLY A 634 -8.29 10.34 -17.12
CA GLY A 634 -8.26 11.56 -16.29
C GLY A 634 -8.78 12.83 -16.98
N LEU A 635 -8.94 12.82 -18.31
CA LEU A 635 -9.62 13.87 -19.09
C LEU A 635 -11.02 13.44 -19.55
N ARG A 636 -11.26 12.13 -19.66
CA ARG A 636 -12.55 11.58 -20.09
C ARG A 636 -13.54 11.45 -18.95
N HIS A 637 -13.09 11.09 -17.75
CA HIS A 637 -13.92 10.69 -16.62
C HIS A 637 -13.49 11.38 -15.33
N ARG A 638 -14.41 11.41 -14.36
CA ARG A 638 -14.12 11.77 -12.97
C ARG A 638 -13.71 10.51 -12.23
N ILE A 639 -12.51 10.47 -11.67
CA ILE A 639 -11.99 9.26 -11.03
C ILE A 639 -11.92 9.47 -9.52
N GLU A 640 -12.58 8.59 -8.78
CA GLU A 640 -12.34 8.37 -7.35
C GLU A 640 -11.68 7.01 -7.18
N TYR A 641 -10.61 6.96 -6.38
CA TYR A 641 -9.93 5.72 -6.10
C TYR A 641 -9.59 5.63 -4.61
N THR A 642 -10.18 4.65 -3.91
CA THR A 642 -9.84 4.37 -2.51
C THR A 642 -8.67 3.40 -2.45
N SER A 643 -7.63 3.80 -1.74
CA SER A 643 -6.37 3.08 -1.68
C SER A 643 -5.87 2.84 -0.26
N TYR A 644 -6.41 3.57 0.71
CA TYR A 644 -6.11 3.45 2.12
C TYR A 644 -7.39 3.33 2.91
N GLU A 645 -7.35 2.60 4.02
CA GLU A 645 -8.48 2.49 4.91
C GLU A 645 -8.75 3.86 5.59
N PRO A 646 -9.97 4.41 5.49
CA PRO A 646 -10.32 5.63 6.19
C PRO A 646 -10.24 5.40 7.71
N THR A 647 -9.37 6.15 8.39
CA THR A 647 -9.32 6.16 9.86
C THR A 647 -10.24 7.26 10.38
N GLY A 648 -10.77 7.18 11.61
CA GLY A 648 -11.52 8.24 12.30
C GLY A 648 -12.92 8.58 11.75
N GLU A 649 -13.49 9.74 12.14
CA GLU A 649 -14.86 10.12 11.78
C GLU A 649 -14.98 10.39 10.27
N ALA A 650 -15.96 9.73 9.66
CA ALA A 650 -16.33 10.01 8.28
C ALA A 650 -16.93 11.41 8.26
N SER A 651 -16.34 12.35 7.52
CA SER A 651 -16.97 13.67 7.29
C SER A 651 -16.53 14.19 5.94
N SER A 652 -17.47 14.76 5.19
CA SER A 652 -17.19 15.41 3.91
C SER A 652 -16.75 16.87 4.09
N ARG A 653 -16.64 17.37 5.34
CA ARG A 653 -16.34 18.76 5.66
C ARG A 653 -14.87 19.02 6.00
N LEU A 654 -14.19 19.89 5.27
CA LEU A 654 -12.85 20.39 5.61
C LEU A 654 -12.90 21.60 6.57
N GLY A 655 -14.03 22.29 6.64
CA GLY A 655 -14.23 23.51 7.43
C GLY A 655 -14.64 24.70 6.55
N SER A 656 -15.08 25.80 7.14
CA SER A 656 -15.42 27.02 6.38
C SER A 656 -14.14 27.65 5.79
N PRO A 657 -14.17 28.20 4.56
CA PRO A 657 -12.99 28.77 3.91
C PRO A 657 -12.22 29.82 4.74
N LEU A 658 -12.93 30.65 5.51
CA LEU A 658 -12.33 31.70 6.34
C LEU A 658 -11.95 31.24 7.75
N GLU A 659 -12.43 30.08 8.20
CA GLU A 659 -12.18 29.56 9.55
C GLU A 659 -11.04 28.53 9.56
N ALA A 660 -11.07 27.61 8.60
CA ALA A 660 -10.10 26.54 8.48
C ALA A 660 -8.94 26.97 7.58
N SER A 661 -7.70 26.72 8.03
CA SER A 661 -6.52 27.16 7.32
C SER A 661 -6.18 26.27 6.12
N CYS A 662 -5.64 26.92 5.08
CA CYS A 662 -4.89 26.26 4.02
C CYS A 662 -3.40 26.50 4.30
N THR A 663 -2.73 25.52 4.90
CA THR A 663 -1.32 25.62 5.27
C THR A 663 -0.45 25.22 4.09
N ASN A 664 0.31 26.20 3.58
CA ASN A 664 1.09 26.14 2.35
C ASN A 664 2.58 26.07 2.69
N LEU A 665 3.15 24.87 2.64
CA LEU A 665 4.57 24.60 2.84
C LEU A 665 5.29 24.77 1.50
N LEU A 666 6.00 25.88 1.34
CA LEU A 666 6.62 26.27 0.07
C LEU A 666 8.13 26.10 0.12
N PHE A 667 8.69 25.78 -1.04
CA PHE A 667 10.12 25.89 -1.32
C PHE A 667 10.68 27.26 -0.89
N PHE A 668 11.85 27.25 -0.26
CA PHE A 668 12.51 28.46 0.28
C PHE A 668 13.94 28.65 -0.23
N GLY A 669 14.45 27.75 -1.06
CA GLY A 669 15.73 27.94 -1.73
C GLY A 669 15.73 29.24 -2.55
N ASN A 670 16.86 29.93 -2.59
CA ASN A 670 17.00 31.20 -3.31
C ASN A 670 18.09 31.09 -4.38
N SER A 671 17.70 30.65 -5.58
CA SER A 671 18.61 30.57 -6.72
C SER A 671 17.86 30.78 -8.03
N ALA A 672 18.39 31.68 -8.89
CA ALA A 672 17.85 31.90 -10.23
C ALA A 672 17.97 30.66 -11.15
N LYS A 673 18.82 29.68 -10.80
CA LYS A 673 18.97 28.43 -11.54
C LYS A 673 17.98 27.35 -11.12
N GLU A 674 17.24 27.56 -10.03
CA GLU A 674 16.27 26.62 -9.50
C GLU A 674 14.86 27.18 -9.76
N PRO A 675 14.12 26.63 -10.74
CA PRO A 675 12.79 27.14 -11.11
C PRO A 675 11.81 27.20 -9.95
N ALA A 676 11.95 26.31 -8.96
CA ALA A 676 11.09 26.31 -7.77
C ALA A 676 11.18 27.61 -6.96
N THR A 677 12.31 28.35 -7.04
CA THR A 677 12.48 29.66 -6.40
C THR A 677 11.47 30.67 -6.95
N ALA A 678 11.38 30.79 -8.28
CA ALA A 678 10.49 31.76 -8.92
C ALA A 678 9.01 31.38 -8.72
N GLU A 679 8.71 30.09 -8.87
CA GLU A 679 7.35 29.58 -8.68
C GLU A 679 6.87 29.71 -7.22
N ALA A 680 7.73 29.45 -6.23
CA ALA A 680 7.38 29.66 -4.83
C ALA A 680 7.15 31.15 -4.52
N ALA A 681 7.96 32.05 -5.09
CA ALA A 681 7.76 33.49 -4.94
C ALA A 681 6.41 33.94 -5.54
N TRP A 682 6.06 33.45 -6.73
CA TRP A 682 4.75 33.72 -7.33
C TRP A 682 3.59 33.12 -6.53
N GLN A 683 3.69 31.87 -6.08
CA GLN A 683 2.64 31.26 -5.25
C GLN A 683 2.42 32.06 -3.96
N ARG A 684 3.46 32.65 -3.35
CA ARG A 684 3.30 33.54 -2.19
C ARG A 684 2.42 34.74 -2.49
N THR A 685 2.57 35.37 -3.66
CA THR A 685 1.74 36.53 -4.04
C THR A 685 0.30 36.13 -4.33
N VAL A 686 0.10 34.99 -5.00
CA VAL A 686 -1.24 34.43 -5.26
C VAL A 686 -1.93 34.10 -3.94
N TRP A 687 -1.27 33.38 -3.02
CA TRP A 687 -1.83 33.06 -1.71
C TRP A 687 -2.20 34.30 -0.91
N GLN A 688 -1.41 35.37 -0.96
CA GLN A 688 -1.76 36.64 -0.33
C GLN A 688 -3.03 37.25 -0.93
N SER A 689 -3.19 37.19 -2.26
CA SER A 689 -4.39 37.70 -2.93
C SER A 689 -5.67 36.93 -2.57
N LEU A 690 -5.54 35.64 -2.23
CA LEU A 690 -6.63 34.78 -1.79
C LEU A 690 -7.01 34.97 -0.31
N GLY A 691 -6.35 35.87 0.43
CA GLY A 691 -6.63 36.10 1.86
C GLY A 691 -8.04 36.65 2.16
N ALA A 692 -8.76 37.15 1.16
CA ALA A 692 -10.12 37.65 1.31
C ALA A 692 -11.20 36.54 1.30
N VAL A 693 -10.86 35.36 0.76
CA VAL A 693 -11.82 34.25 0.50
C VAL A 693 -11.45 32.97 1.24
N ALA A 694 -10.19 32.88 1.67
CA ALA A 694 -9.64 31.74 2.38
C ALA A 694 -8.73 32.23 3.51
N ARG A 695 -8.32 31.31 4.38
CA ARG A 695 -7.30 31.55 5.40
C ARG A 695 -5.96 30.90 5.03
N PRO A 696 -5.18 31.46 4.09
CA PRO A 696 -3.89 30.92 3.70
C PRO A 696 -2.85 31.15 4.80
N VAL A 697 -2.10 30.10 5.12
CA VAL A 697 -0.97 30.14 6.05
C VAL A 697 0.28 29.72 5.30
N VAL A 698 1.08 30.69 4.89
CA VAL A 698 2.30 30.43 4.10
C VAL A 698 3.47 30.13 5.03
N VAL A 699 4.20 29.06 4.76
CA VAL A 699 5.37 28.60 5.52
C VAL A 699 6.47 28.18 4.53
N PRO A 700 7.75 28.49 4.77
CA PRO A 700 8.28 29.28 5.88
C PRO A 700 8.16 30.78 5.62
N GLN A 701 8.19 31.57 6.69
CA GLN A 701 8.41 33.02 6.69
C GLN A 701 9.90 33.36 6.86
N SER A 702 10.67 32.47 7.48
CA SER A 702 12.13 32.61 7.62
C SER A 702 12.91 31.98 6.46
N THR A 703 14.25 32.02 6.53
CA THR A 703 15.18 31.35 5.59
C THR A 703 16.15 30.42 6.35
N GLY A 704 16.78 29.47 5.64
CA GLY A 704 17.79 28.56 6.21
C GLY A 704 17.26 27.62 7.30
N ALA A 705 18.03 27.39 8.35
CA ALA A 705 17.66 26.46 9.44
C ALA A 705 16.33 26.81 10.13
N ALA A 706 16.03 28.11 10.29
CA ALA A 706 14.76 28.56 10.85
C ALA A 706 13.57 28.21 9.94
N ALA A 707 13.74 28.32 8.61
CA ALA A 707 12.72 27.89 7.65
C ALA A 707 12.39 26.41 7.80
N LYS A 708 13.40 25.55 7.94
CA LYS A 708 13.18 24.13 8.19
C LYS A 708 12.40 23.87 9.48
N GLN A 709 12.75 24.55 10.57
CA GLN A 709 12.04 24.39 11.85
C GLN A 709 10.57 24.78 11.74
N GLU A 710 10.24 25.85 11.00
CA GLU A 710 8.85 26.23 10.73
C GLU A 710 8.10 25.17 9.91
N LEU A 711 8.75 24.58 8.88
CA LEU A 711 8.17 23.48 8.10
C LEU A 711 7.92 22.24 8.95
N VAL A 712 8.90 21.80 9.75
CA VAL A 712 8.76 20.65 10.66
C VAL A 712 7.63 20.90 11.65
N ARG A 713 7.56 22.10 12.24
CA ARG A 713 6.47 22.47 13.14
C ARG A 713 5.11 22.41 12.44
N ALA A 714 4.99 22.95 11.23
CA ALA A 714 3.76 22.91 10.45
C ALA A 714 3.37 21.50 10.01
N LEU A 715 4.33 20.58 9.88
CA LEU A 715 4.05 19.17 9.60
C LEU A 715 3.58 18.43 10.84
N ILE A 716 4.20 18.64 12.01
CA ILE A 716 3.91 17.90 13.26
C ILE A 716 2.66 18.46 13.96
N GLU A 717 2.53 19.77 14.03
CA GLU A 717 1.44 20.49 14.72
C GLU A 717 0.78 21.52 13.78
N PRO A 718 0.19 21.09 12.65
CA PRO A 718 -0.38 21.99 11.66
C PRO A 718 -1.44 22.93 12.24
N GLU A 719 -2.22 22.47 13.23
CA GLU A 719 -3.23 23.29 13.90
C GLU A 719 -2.66 24.47 14.70
N ARG A 720 -1.37 24.46 15.03
CA ARG A 720 -0.69 25.51 15.82
C ARG A 720 0.21 26.40 14.97
N VAL A 721 -0.14 26.55 13.69
CA VAL A 721 0.52 27.45 12.75
C VAL A 721 -0.53 28.40 12.17
N PRO A 722 -0.34 29.74 12.27
CA PRO A 722 0.89 30.44 12.66
C PRO A 722 1.06 30.72 14.16
N GLY A 723 0.05 30.50 15.00
CA GLY A 723 0.02 30.90 16.41
C GLY A 723 -0.13 29.73 17.39
N PRO A 724 -0.02 29.99 18.71
CA PRO A 724 -0.21 28.95 19.73
C PRO A 724 -1.66 28.45 19.85
N GLN A 725 -2.62 29.21 19.30
CA GLN A 725 -4.02 28.80 19.23
C GLN A 725 -4.19 27.67 18.22
N ALA A 726 -4.95 26.65 18.60
CA ALA A 726 -5.28 25.55 17.71
C ALA A 726 -6.40 26.00 16.75
N ASP A 727 -6.07 26.08 15.46
CA ASP A 727 -6.98 26.36 14.37
C ASP A 727 -7.15 25.10 13.49
N PRO A 728 -8.37 24.77 13.04
CA PRO A 728 -8.56 23.64 12.14
C PRO A 728 -7.79 23.83 10.83
N VAL A 729 -7.08 22.80 10.37
CA VAL A 729 -6.41 22.80 9.06
C VAL A 729 -7.27 22.03 8.07
N ALA A 730 -7.72 22.72 7.02
CA ALA A 730 -8.48 22.12 5.93
C ALA A 730 -7.55 21.42 4.93
N VAL A 731 -6.45 22.09 4.58
CA VAL A 731 -5.51 21.63 3.55
C VAL A 731 -4.07 21.78 4.03
N LEU A 732 -3.26 20.76 3.80
CA LEU A 732 -1.80 20.80 3.86
C LEU A 732 -1.24 20.69 2.44
N TYR A 733 -0.72 21.79 1.91
CA TYR A 733 -0.12 21.86 0.58
C TYR A 733 1.39 21.91 0.70
N LEU A 734 2.09 21.03 -0.02
CA LEU A 734 3.55 20.96 -0.03
C LEU A 734 4.03 21.24 -1.45
N PHE A 735 4.81 22.29 -1.66
CA PHE A 735 5.48 22.59 -2.92
C PHE A 735 7.00 22.45 -2.73
N CYS A 736 7.53 21.30 -3.14
CA CYS A 736 8.93 20.95 -2.91
C CYS A 736 9.43 19.91 -3.92
N HIS A 737 10.68 19.50 -3.76
CA HIS A 737 11.25 18.38 -4.51
C HIS A 737 11.15 17.10 -3.69
N TYR A 738 10.98 15.98 -4.36
CA TYR A 738 11.08 14.65 -3.76
C TYR A 738 12.26 13.91 -4.40
N GLY A 739 13.01 13.18 -3.59
CA GLY A 739 14.13 12.38 -4.04
C GLY A 739 14.75 11.60 -2.90
N ASN A 740 16.01 11.23 -3.08
CA ASN A 740 16.78 10.55 -2.05
C ASN A 740 17.91 11.45 -1.54
N ASP A 741 18.26 11.29 -0.26
CA ASP A 741 19.49 11.86 0.29
C ASP A 741 20.72 11.06 -0.15
N THR A 742 21.89 11.44 0.34
CA THR A 742 23.17 10.80 0.01
C THR A 742 23.24 9.33 0.42
N ASP A 743 22.41 8.90 1.37
CA ASP A 743 22.33 7.51 1.86
C ASP A 743 21.26 6.71 1.11
N GLY A 744 20.63 7.29 0.08
CA GLY A 744 19.54 6.66 -0.66
C GLY A 744 18.19 6.67 0.08
N LYS A 745 18.04 7.44 1.15
CA LYS A 745 16.78 7.54 1.91
C LYS A 745 15.88 8.61 1.33
N ALA A 746 14.58 8.32 1.26
CA ALA A 746 13.58 9.25 0.75
C ALA A 746 13.52 10.55 1.58
N ILE A 747 13.51 11.70 0.89
CA ILE A 747 13.46 13.03 1.47
C ILE A 747 12.54 13.97 0.69
N LEU A 748 12.01 14.97 1.39
CA LEU A 748 11.39 16.15 0.78
C LEU A 748 12.37 17.32 0.87
N ARG A 749 12.82 17.85 -0.28
CA ARG A 749 13.78 18.97 -0.35
C ARG A 749 13.03 20.28 -0.61
N PHE A 750 13.07 21.19 0.36
CA PHE A 750 12.49 22.54 0.30
C PHE A 750 13.54 23.63 0.05
N GLY A 751 14.84 23.31 0.14
CA GLY A 751 15.94 24.23 -0.19
C GLY A 751 16.76 23.81 -1.41
N LEU A 752 17.98 24.32 -1.53
CA LEU A 752 18.80 24.18 -2.75
C LEU A 752 19.56 22.85 -2.84
N SER A 753 19.80 22.14 -1.74
CA SER A 753 20.66 20.95 -1.73
C SER A 753 20.05 19.76 -1.00
N SER A 754 20.04 18.58 -1.62
CA SER A 754 19.69 17.33 -0.93
C SER A 754 20.72 16.91 0.12
N ALA A 755 21.94 17.45 0.05
CA ALA A 755 23.02 17.15 1.00
C ALA A 755 23.00 18.07 2.24
N ASP A 756 22.33 19.24 2.17
CA ASP A 756 22.20 20.11 3.33
C ASP A 756 21.01 19.64 4.19
N SER A 757 21.30 19.25 5.42
CA SER A 757 20.29 18.85 6.39
C SER A 757 19.26 19.93 6.69
N ASN A 758 19.55 21.22 6.44
CA ASN A 758 18.61 22.33 6.60
C ASN A 758 17.64 22.47 5.42
N ASP A 759 17.96 21.87 4.27
CA ASP A 759 17.14 21.99 3.06
C ASP A 759 16.16 20.84 2.89
N VAL A 760 16.25 19.80 3.73
CA VAL A 760 15.53 18.54 3.57
C VAL A 760 14.72 18.18 4.82
N ILE A 761 13.55 17.58 4.60
CA ILE A 761 12.71 16.93 5.60
C ILE A 761 12.82 15.42 5.37
N ARG A 762 13.23 14.68 6.41
CA ARG A 762 13.31 13.22 6.44
C ARG A 762 12.04 12.62 7.02
N GLU A 763 11.84 11.32 6.80
CA GLU A 763 10.67 10.58 7.28
C GLU A 763 10.35 10.78 8.79
N PRO A 764 11.32 10.75 9.73
CA PRO A 764 11.02 11.00 11.15
C PRO A 764 10.50 12.42 11.43
N GLU A 765 10.85 13.39 10.57
CA GLU A 765 10.47 14.79 10.70
C GLU A 765 9.07 15.07 10.14
N LEU A 766 8.45 14.10 9.45
CA LEU A 766 7.02 14.14 9.10
C LEU A 766 6.13 13.97 10.33
N GLY A 767 6.65 13.39 11.41
CA GLY A 767 5.91 13.07 12.63
C GLY A 767 5.02 11.82 12.51
N THR A 768 4.56 11.32 13.65
CA THR A 768 3.69 10.13 13.76
C THR A 768 2.37 10.42 14.46
N ALA A 769 2.21 11.61 15.04
CA ALA A 769 1.00 12.01 15.73
C ALA A 769 -0.15 12.25 14.74
N ALA A 770 -1.36 11.84 15.12
CA ALA A 770 -2.56 12.11 14.36
C ALA A 770 -2.79 13.62 14.22
N ILE A 771 -3.15 14.05 13.01
CA ILE A 771 -3.57 15.42 12.72
C ILE A 771 -5.06 15.51 13.06
N ALA A 772 -5.40 16.28 14.10
CA ALA A 772 -6.76 16.32 14.65
C ALA A 772 -7.80 16.79 13.63
N SER A 773 -7.43 17.75 12.80
CA SER A 773 -8.27 18.34 11.75
C SER A 773 -8.45 17.46 10.50
N ARG A 774 -7.61 16.43 10.35
CA ARG A 774 -7.71 15.41 9.28
C ARG A 774 -7.77 16.05 7.88
N PRO A 775 -6.75 16.81 7.47
CA PRO A 775 -6.81 17.64 6.27
C PRO A 775 -6.83 16.83 4.97
N LEU A 776 -7.14 17.50 3.87
CA LEU A 776 -6.68 17.12 2.54
C LEU A 776 -5.17 17.42 2.45
N VAL A 777 -4.38 16.46 1.96
CA VAL A 777 -2.95 16.70 1.69
C VAL A 777 -2.73 16.81 0.19
N PHE A 778 -2.09 17.87 -0.27
CA PHE A 778 -1.63 18.02 -1.64
C PHE A 778 -0.10 18.09 -1.65
N ALA A 779 0.53 16.95 -1.88
CA ALA A 779 1.98 16.79 -1.97
C ALA A 779 2.47 17.06 -3.39
N ASN A 780 2.60 18.35 -3.73
CA ASN A 780 3.07 18.84 -5.01
C ASN A 780 4.60 18.73 -5.15
N ALA A 781 5.06 17.50 -5.30
CA ALA A 781 6.44 17.11 -5.57
C ALA A 781 6.45 15.86 -6.47
N CYS A 782 7.59 15.56 -7.08
CA CYS A 782 7.75 14.44 -8.03
C CYS A 782 7.47 13.07 -7.39
N ALA A 783 6.81 12.16 -8.13
CA ALA A 783 6.59 10.76 -7.77
C ALA A 783 6.07 10.52 -6.34
N THR A 784 5.34 11.47 -5.75
CA THR A 784 4.85 11.36 -4.37
C THR A 784 3.70 10.34 -4.21
N SER A 785 3.05 9.98 -5.32
CA SER A 785 2.09 8.86 -5.43
C SER A 785 2.68 7.66 -6.19
N GLY A 786 3.80 7.83 -6.90
CA GLY A 786 4.44 6.78 -7.69
C GLY A 786 5.10 5.70 -6.82
N THR A 787 4.47 4.53 -6.73
CA THR A 787 5.02 3.34 -6.05
C THR A 787 4.64 2.05 -6.75
N GLY A 788 5.39 0.97 -6.50
CA GLY A 788 5.05 -0.37 -7.00
C GLY A 788 3.58 -0.72 -6.70
N VAL A 789 2.98 -1.54 -7.58
CA VAL A 789 1.52 -1.77 -7.62
C VAL A 789 0.91 -2.18 -6.28
N TYR A 790 1.64 -2.91 -5.43
CA TYR A 790 1.17 -3.35 -4.11
C TYR A 790 2.00 -2.73 -2.97
N SER A 791 2.66 -1.61 -3.23
CA SER A 791 3.46 -0.88 -2.26
C SER A 791 2.84 0.49 -2.02
N ALA A 792 2.75 0.88 -0.75
CA ALA A 792 2.30 2.22 -0.41
C ALA A 792 3.44 3.23 -0.59
N SER A 793 3.13 4.41 -1.15
CA SER A 793 4.00 5.59 -1.01
C SER A 793 4.25 5.83 0.47
N LYS A 794 5.52 5.81 0.88
CA LYS A 794 5.89 6.06 2.28
C LYS A 794 5.38 7.41 2.75
N ILE A 795 5.44 8.42 1.88
CA ILE A 795 4.92 9.76 2.16
C ILE A 795 3.39 9.73 2.29
N ALA A 796 2.67 9.23 1.28
CA ALA A 796 1.21 9.22 1.35
C ALA A 796 0.73 8.40 2.55
N LYS A 797 1.34 7.23 2.80
CA LYS A 797 1.06 6.39 3.97
C LYS A 797 1.30 7.15 5.27
N SER A 798 2.41 7.89 5.40
CA SER A 798 2.70 8.67 6.60
C SER A 798 1.59 9.68 6.93
N PHE A 799 0.97 10.30 5.92
CA PHE A 799 -0.15 11.21 6.13
C PHE A 799 -1.46 10.49 6.43
N PHE A 800 -1.74 9.37 5.76
CA PHE A 800 -2.95 8.57 6.04
C PHE A 800 -2.92 7.93 7.43
N ASP A 801 -1.76 7.44 7.87
CA ASP A 801 -1.54 6.93 9.23
C ASP A 801 -1.80 8.01 10.29
N ARG A 802 -1.61 9.28 9.92
CA ARG A 802 -1.90 10.46 10.74
C ARG A 802 -3.32 11.01 10.54
N GLY A 803 -4.15 10.33 9.74
CA GLY A 803 -5.57 10.64 9.60
C GLY A 803 -5.93 11.64 8.50
N CYS A 804 -5.06 11.92 7.52
CA CYS A 804 -5.50 12.66 6.34
C CYS A 804 -6.64 11.91 5.62
N ARG A 805 -7.59 12.66 5.03
CA ARG A 805 -8.79 12.05 4.42
C ARG A 805 -8.65 11.79 2.93
N ALA A 806 -7.84 12.59 2.26
CA ALA A 806 -7.50 12.44 0.88
C ALA A 806 -6.08 12.95 0.64
N TYR A 807 -5.50 12.50 -0.46
CA TYR A 807 -4.14 12.82 -0.84
C TYR A 807 -4.05 13.06 -2.34
N ILE A 808 -3.43 14.16 -2.73
CA ILE A 808 -3.08 14.47 -4.11
C ILE A 808 -1.57 14.41 -4.23
N GLY A 809 -1.07 13.65 -5.20
CA GLY A 809 0.37 13.55 -5.47
C GLY A 809 0.62 13.08 -6.90
N SER A 810 1.87 13.17 -7.34
CA SER A 810 2.23 12.85 -8.73
C SER A 810 2.66 11.39 -8.90
N GLU A 811 2.28 10.78 -10.02
CA GLU A 811 2.66 9.40 -10.39
C GLU A 811 4.11 9.30 -10.87
N CYS A 812 4.68 10.41 -11.35
CA CYS A 812 5.99 10.48 -11.96
C CYS A 812 6.67 11.82 -11.67
N MET A 813 7.83 12.09 -12.30
CA MET A 813 8.43 13.42 -12.25
C MET A 813 7.53 14.46 -12.93
N VAL A 814 7.45 15.66 -12.37
CA VAL A 814 6.64 16.76 -12.93
C VAL A 814 7.50 18.00 -13.19
N PRO A 815 7.29 18.74 -14.30
CA PRO A 815 7.92 20.03 -14.51
C PRO A 815 7.45 21.05 -13.47
N VAL A 816 8.37 21.87 -12.96
CA VAL A 816 8.13 22.72 -11.77
C VAL A 816 7.08 23.80 -12.01
N ALA A 817 7.12 24.49 -13.16
CA ALA A 817 6.13 25.52 -13.47
C ALA A 817 4.76 24.89 -13.70
N MET A 818 4.68 23.81 -14.49
CA MET A 818 3.44 23.05 -14.67
C MET A 818 2.81 22.65 -13.33
N ALA A 819 3.60 22.05 -12.44
CA ALA A 819 3.18 21.60 -11.12
C ALA A 819 2.63 22.77 -10.27
N SER A 820 3.33 23.90 -10.29
CA SER A 820 2.92 25.14 -9.61
C SER A 820 1.60 25.67 -10.15
N ARG A 821 1.46 25.80 -11.48
CA ARG A 821 0.27 26.34 -12.13
C ARG A 821 -0.95 25.43 -11.95
N PHE A 822 -0.78 24.12 -12.10
CA PHE A 822 -1.85 23.15 -11.90
C PHE A 822 -2.41 23.22 -10.47
N ALA A 823 -1.54 23.33 -9.46
CA ALA A 823 -1.99 23.50 -8.08
C ALA A 823 -2.80 24.79 -7.89
N MET A 824 -2.40 25.90 -8.51
CA MET A 824 -3.18 27.15 -8.42
C MET A 824 -4.54 27.03 -9.10
N VAL A 825 -4.63 26.41 -10.28
CA VAL A 825 -5.93 26.12 -10.92
C VAL A 825 -6.83 25.33 -9.97
N PHE A 826 -6.31 24.25 -9.39
CA PHE A 826 -7.03 23.45 -8.39
C PHE A 826 -7.55 24.30 -7.23
N PHE A 827 -6.72 25.17 -6.64
CA PHE A 827 -7.14 26.01 -5.52
C PHE A 827 -8.17 27.06 -5.92
N HIS A 828 -8.10 27.63 -7.12
CA HIS A 828 -9.15 28.54 -7.60
C HIS A 828 -10.52 27.85 -7.72
N PHE A 829 -10.56 26.55 -8.07
CA PHE A 829 -11.79 25.76 -8.01
C PHE A 829 -12.21 25.42 -6.57
N LEU A 830 -11.30 24.88 -5.74
CA LEU A 830 -11.62 24.45 -4.37
C LEU A 830 -12.06 25.63 -3.48
N LEU A 831 -11.42 26.79 -3.64
CA LEU A 831 -11.75 28.03 -2.94
C LEU A 831 -12.90 28.80 -3.61
N ARG A 832 -13.43 28.27 -4.72
CA ARG A 832 -14.63 28.78 -5.39
C ARG A 832 -14.42 30.19 -5.94
N GLU A 833 -13.21 30.52 -6.37
CA GLU A 833 -12.89 31.81 -7.02
C GLU A 833 -13.47 31.90 -8.42
N VAL A 834 -13.52 30.76 -9.12
CA VAL A 834 -14.03 30.69 -10.50
C VAL A 834 -15.56 30.76 -10.58
N ASP A 835 -16.26 30.57 -9.46
CA ASP A 835 -17.73 30.58 -9.41
C ASP A 835 -18.23 31.88 -8.76
N PRO A 836 -18.93 32.75 -9.51
CA PRO A 836 -19.55 33.96 -8.97
C PRO A 836 -20.52 33.69 -7.82
N SER A 837 -21.18 32.52 -7.80
CA SER A 837 -22.14 32.16 -6.74
C SER A 837 -21.48 31.68 -5.45
N ARG A 838 -20.16 31.42 -5.50
CA ARG A 838 -19.36 30.93 -4.38
C ARG A 838 -19.89 29.61 -3.80
N ALA A 839 -20.53 28.79 -4.62
CA ALA A 839 -21.09 27.51 -4.17
C ALA A 839 -19.97 26.48 -3.93
N PRO A 840 -20.11 25.58 -2.94
CA PRO A 840 -19.08 24.60 -2.63
C PRO A 840 -18.80 23.64 -3.78
N ILE A 841 -17.52 23.41 -4.09
CA ILE A 841 -17.06 22.40 -5.04
C ILE A 841 -16.26 21.35 -4.25
N SER A 842 -16.44 20.06 -4.55
CA SER A 842 -15.66 19.01 -3.88
C SER A 842 -14.22 19.03 -4.37
N ALA A 843 -13.27 18.60 -3.53
CA ALA A 843 -11.86 18.56 -3.90
C ALA A 843 -11.59 17.62 -5.08
N GLY A 844 -12.28 16.48 -5.16
CA GLY A 844 -12.19 15.60 -6.33
C GLY A 844 -12.65 16.28 -7.62
N GLU A 845 -13.77 17.03 -7.57
CA GLU A 845 -14.28 17.77 -8.72
C GLU A 845 -13.34 18.93 -9.09
N ALA A 846 -12.82 19.66 -8.09
CA ALA A 846 -11.85 20.73 -8.31
C ALA A 846 -10.60 20.23 -9.05
N LEU A 847 -10.13 19.00 -8.75
CA LEU A 847 -9.01 18.40 -9.46
C LEU A 847 -9.39 18.03 -10.90
N ALA A 848 -10.55 17.40 -11.10
CA ALA A 848 -11.03 17.03 -12.42
C ALA A 848 -11.20 18.25 -13.33
N GLN A 849 -11.77 19.32 -12.80
CA GLN A 849 -11.96 20.60 -13.48
C GLN A 849 -10.64 21.31 -13.74
N ALA A 850 -9.64 21.19 -12.85
CA ALA A 850 -8.31 21.71 -13.12
C ALA A 850 -7.64 21.04 -14.32
N ARG A 851 -7.84 19.73 -14.52
CA ARG A 851 -7.34 19.02 -15.71
C ARG A 851 -8.03 19.50 -16.98
N LEU A 852 -9.35 19.61 -16.95
CA LEU A 852 -10.12 20.13 -18.08
C LEU A 852 -9.74 21.56 -18.41
N PHE A 853 -9.53 22.41 -17.40
CA PHE A 853 -9.10 23.79 -17.60
C PHE A 853 -7.78 23.85 -18.36
N LEU A 854 -6.77 23.09 -17.93
CA LEU A 854 -5.49 23.03 -18.66
C LEU A 854 -5.65 22.49 -20.09
N TRP A 855 -6.50 21.49 -20.28
CA TRP A 855 -6.75 20.94 -21.61
C TRP A 855 -7.46 21.95 -22.53
N CYS A 856 -8.54 22.58 -22.08
CA CYS A 856 -9.34 23.50 -22.90
C CYS A 856 -8.56 24.78 -23.19
N HIS A 857 -7.86 25.33 -22.20
CA HIS A 857 -7.20 26.63 -22.32
C HIS A 857 -5.74 26.59 -22.78
N TYR A 858 -5.07 25.44 -22.69
CA TYR A 858 -3.64 25.32 -23.02
C TYR A 858 -3.31 24.08 -23.86
N ARG A 859 -4.29 23.23 -24.17
CA ARG A 859 -4.08 21.90 -24.76
C ARG A 859 -3.00 21.11 -24.03
N ASN A 860 -2.94 21.25 -22.71
CA ASN A 860 -1.88 20.73 -21.86
C ASN A 860 -2.37 19.52 -21.03
N ILE A 861 -1.66 18.39 -21.13
CA ILE A 861 -2.02 17.13 -20.45
C ILE A 861 -1.36 16.95 -19.08
N GLY A 862 -0.60 17.93 -18.58
CA GLY A 862 0.20 17.82 -17.35
C GLY A 862 -0.61 17.51 -16.09
N GLY A 863 -1.91 17.86 -16.06
CA GLY A 863 -2.81 17.50 -14.97
C GLY A 863 -3.08 15.99 -14.82
N LEU A 864 -2.85 15.20 -15.88
CA LEU A 864 -2.95 13.72 -15.84
C LEU A 864 -1.84 13.08 -15.00
N LEU A 865 -0.77 13.82 -14.68
CA LEU A 865 0.35 13.32 -13.90
C LEU A 865 0.05 13.22 -12.40
N TYR A 866 -1.10 13.73 -11.96
CA TYR A 866 -1.54 13.73 -10.57
C TYR A 866 -2.66 12.73 -10.35
N SER A 867 -2.58 11.99 -9.26
CA SER A 867 -3.63 11.09 -8.78
C SER A 867 -4.32 11.68 -7.56
N TYR A 868 -5.63 11.45 -7.45
CA TYR A 868 -6.43 11.75 -6.27
C TYR A 868 -6.75 10.45 -5.52
N LEU A 869 -6.37 10.37 -4.24
CA LEU A 869 -6.53 9.17 -3.43
C LEU A 869 -7.57 9.37 -2.32
N ASN A 870 -8.36 8.33 -2.09
CA ASN A 870 -9.43 8.21 -1.10
C ASN A 870 -10.63 9.13 -1.37
N LYS A 871 -10.94 10.07 -0.47
CA LYS A 871 -12.28 10.66 -0.39
C LYS A 871 -12.49 11.81 -1.37
N TYR A 872 -13.23 11.57 -2.46
CA TYR A 872 -13.50 12.57 -3.52
C TYR A 872 -14.36 13.73 -3.02
N ASP A 873 -15.41 13.42 -2.26
CA ASP A 873 -16.40 14.37 -1.74
C ASP A 873 -15.90 15.07 -0.46
N LEU A 874 -14.84 15.88 -0.59
CA LEU A 874 -14.36 16.78 0.47
C LEU A 874 -14.64 18.23 0.11
N TYR A 875 -15.32 18.96 0.98
CA TYR A 875 -15.76 20.33 0.74
C TYR A 875 -15.16 21.26 1.79
N LEU A 876 -14.54 22.34 1.34
CA LEU A 876 -14.21 23.48 2.18
C LEU A 876 -15.48 24.30 2.44
N ALA A 877 -16.37 23.81 3.30
CA ALA A 877 -17.69 24.37 3.56
C ALA A 877 -18.05 24.41 5.05
N SER A 878 -18.92 25.34 5.43
CA SER A 878 -19.60 25.37 6.72
C SER A 878 -20.65 24.24 6.83
N PRO A 879 -21.10 23.89 8.06
CA PRO A 879 -22.16 22.90 8.24
C PRO A 879 -23.46 23.27 7.51
N GLN A 880 -23.81 24.56 7.47
CA GLN A 880 -25.03 25.02 6.81
C GLN A 880 -24.94 24.91 5.28
N GLU A 881 -23.78 25.21 4.70
CA GLU A 881 -23.56 25.05 3.26
C GLU A 881 -23.66 23.58 2.84
N LEU A 882 -23.04 22.66 3.59
CA LEU A 882 -23.20 21.22 3.33
C LEU A 882 -24.65 20.75 3.48
N LYS A 883 -25.38 21.30 4.46
CA LYS A 883 -26.81 21.01 4.61
C LYS A 883 -27.62 21.47 3.40
N ASN A 884 -27.27 22.62 2.81
CA ASN A 884 -27.95 23.16 1.62
C ASN A 884 -27.70 22.32 0.35
N LEU A 885 -26.62 21.51 0.32
CA LEU A 885 -26.36 20.57 -0.77
C LEU A 885 -27.17 19.28 -0.65
N ARG A 886 -27.94 19.08 0.43
CA ARG A 886 -28.77 17.87 0.56
C ARG A 886 -30.00 18.00 -0.33
N PRO A 887 -30.37 16.96 -1.10
CA PRO A 887 -31.63 16.94 -1.82
C PRO A 887 -32.78 17.05 -0.82
N GLY A 888 -33.76 17.88 -1.17
CA GLY A 888 -34.97 18.13 -0.37
C GLY A 888 -35.85 16.92 -0.16
#